data_AF-A0A9X2FIQ2-F1
#
_entry.id   AF-A0A9X2FIQ2-F1
#
_cell.length_a   1.000
_cell.length_b   1.000
_cell.length_c   1.000
_cell.angle_alpha   90.00
_cell.angle_beta   90.00
_cell.angle_gamma   90.00
#
_symmetry.space_group_name_H-M   'P 1'
#
loop_
_entity.id
_entity.type
_entity.pdbx_description
1 polymer ?
#
loop_
_entity_poly.entity_id
_entity_poly.type
_entity_poly.pdbx_seq_one_letter_code
_entity_poly.pdbx_strand_id
1 'polypeptide(L)'
;MSRKHRPRPKRRSSIESLELRQLMAVDPFNGLMDAGFSQHGTLDESPAVTADTEFPPIEAHSSFPEISQHADVEPTLDSAHNLTGLDTVRENFGFSGTGQTVVVIDSGVAYDHYALGGGYGTGYRVVGGWDFAEGDSDPYDDAPDGFHGTHVAGIIGSTGDQLGKNQGVAPGVDLVALRVFDDSGYGHFGYVSSALQWVIDHHDDFANPITAVNLSLGTAFNGDSPPTGYSYIESKFDQLEQLGIFISVSAGNSFTTNQSLVDAGTHYNTPGLSYPAASDYVVPVMSVDDGGALSYFSQRHSSAIAAPGRFIRSTLPDFAGNNNGVDDDWGSASGTSMASPYVAGASVIIREAMELLGYSTITQDVIYAHMRETADTFYDSATSQSYLRLNMESAINALMPEDDYGASDSAHGLGTLGTGTTQVSGMISSLTDGDYFTFTAGATGVATFSATESHELDVAWDFGGNVATQSGESWTMNVVAGQTYTVGLSTSGGLGYYDMDVSIESSFTFVDWGNIGGQQSHNGMNIAGEAWYRVVAGQSGYVTAQAAFANTSGNVDLALYDSNMQMLDQSTTTGNGERVDHLATAGEEFYLCITGTNSDVDVRLTNLVNKIGGQVVASGTSANDTYSFTAGSVHSLSVNGVSYSFDGATVTNFSMNGGAGSDAITFTGSSGNDMATVRVNWTNLSGSGYSATAGSMESVAIYASGGDDTAKLYDTDGDETLVAYTDHVTLTGTGFQHEVYGFDRTYTYASGGNDTATLYDSALHDNFAAWADRAVMLGTGFFNDVHNFDSVVAIASTGVDRATFYDSAGDDTYTAYSDRTVMVGTGFSNEGQNFDASHAYSTAGNDEAYFYDSAGNDLYYGYSDKALMRGTGYYNSADNFQFTAAYASSGIDKAYFLDSAGDDTYYGWADHATYSGSGFRNEAYDFGYTFASSSGGNDQAIMYGTSGDDVFTCWDERQVLTGTDYFHDVRSFGYTLAYGEGGYDRAYMHGTDNDETYNGWSDQITMQGASFLYDGRGFEYTAAFAYGGNDTATFYDTSGDDTYASWDWRAVMLGSGYFNDARDFETTYAHASDGNDRAIFHDSAADDDVHAAAWGAYCTNGLYYNEARGFDRVEAWRDLTGNDEASSDSIDYVFKLYGDWISV
;
A
#
# COMPACT_ATOMS: atom_id res chain seq x y z
N MET A 1 -45.82 17.04 -35.73
CA MET A 1 -46.08 16.87 -37.19
C MET A 1 -45.11 15.81 -37.72
N SER A 2 -45.46 15.09 -38.81
CA SER A 2 -44.57 14.46 -39.84
C SER A 2 -43.08 14.22 -39.48
N ARG A 3 -42.47 13.03 -39.61
CA ARG A 3 -42.75 11.87 -40.50
C ARG A 3 -41.92 10.62 -40.09
N LYS A 4 -42.40 9.41 -40.42
CA LYS A 4 -41.62 8.14 -40.38
C LYS A 4 -40.64 8.02 -41.57
N HIS A 5 -39.41 7.52 -41.35
CA HIS A 5 -38.70 6.65 -42.34
C HIS A 5 -37.57 5.78 -41.71
N ARG A 6 -37.71 4.44 -41.83
CA ARG A 6 -36.62 3.44 -41.92
C ARG A 6 -36.19 3.33 -43.42
N PRO A 7 -35.12 2.60 -43.90
CA PRO A 7 -34.31 1.55 -43.25
C PRO A 7 -32.76 1.50 -43.56
N ARG A 8 -32.10 0.46 -43.02
CA ARG A 8 -30.77 -0.20 -43.23
C ARG A 8 -30.21 -0.30 -44.71
N PRO A 9 -29.04 -0.95 -45.00
CA PRO A 9 -27.64 -0.88 -44.46
C PRO A 9 -26.51 -0.97 -45.56
N LYS A 10 -25.20 -0.93 -45.22
CA LYS A 10 -24.11 -1.69 -45.93
C LYS A 10 -22.73 -1.75 -45.20
N ARG A 11 -21.90 -2.75 -45.56
CA ARG A 11 -20.66 -3.25 -44.88
C ARG A 11 -19.32 -2.79 -45.51
N ARG A 12 -18.23 -2.89 -44.70
CA ARG A 12 -16.82 -3.37 -44.98
C ARG A 12 -15.70 -2.36 -44.59
N SER A 13 -14.49 -2.73 -44.12
CA SER A 13 -13.94 -3.99 -43.49
C SER A 13 -12.43 -3.91 -43.15
N SER A 14 -12.01 -4.33 -41.95
CA SER A 14 -10.67 -4.83 -41.52
C SER A 14 -10.77 -5.15 -40.00
N ILE A 15 -10.56 -6.34 -39.40
CA ILE A 15 -9.50 -7.39 -39.49
C ILE A 15 -8.14 -6.77 -39.14
N GLU A 16 -7.43 -7.13 -38.06
CA GLU A 16 -7.05 -8.46 -37.49
C GLU A 16 -7.37 -8.58 -35.97
N SER A 17 -8.13 -9.58 -35.48
CA SER A 17 -7.73 -10.89 -34.86
C SER A 17 -7.03 -10.80 -33.48
N LEU A 18 -7.69 -11.08 -32.34
CA LEU A 18 -8.11 -12.38 -31.75
C LEU A 18 -7.07 -12.97 -30.76
N GLU A 19 -7.47 -13.06 -29.47
CA GLU A 19 -7.20 -14.16 -28.51
C GLU A 19 -5.73 -14.42 -28.05
N LEU A 20 -5.43 -15.04 -26.89
CA LEU A 20 -6.26 -15.75 -25.89
C LEU A 20 -5.62 -15.67 -24.47
N ARG A 21 -6.39 -16.07 -23.45
CA ARG A 21 -6.01 -16.14 -22.02
C ARG A 21 -5.11 -17.35 -21.67
N GLN A 22 -4.58 -17.30 -20.44
CA GLN A 22 -4.38 -18.40 -19.45
C GLN A 22 -3.09 -19.27 -19.41
N LEU A 23 -2.52 -19.26 -18.20
CA LEU A 23 -1.95 -20.35 -17.37
C LEU A 23 -0.54 -20.96 -17.61
N MET A 24 0.26 -20.81 -16.54
CA MET A 24 1.14 -21.80 -15.88
C MET A 24 2.47 -22.28 -16.50
N ALA A 25 3.50 -22.15 -15.65
CA ALA A 25 4.48 -23.17 -15.25
C ALA A 25 5.83 -23.35 -16.00
N VAL A 26 6.89 -23.07 -15.22
CA VAL A 26 8.10 -23.90 -15.00
C VAL A 26 9.24 -23.87 -16.04
N ASP A 27 10.40 -23.42 -15.56
CA ASP A 27 11.77 -23.52 -16.09
C ASP A 27 12.24 -24.99 -16.22
N PRO A 28 13.06 -25.39 -17.22
CA PRO A 28 14.52 -25.47 -16.99
C PRO A 28 15.47 -25.30 -18.22
N PHE A 29 16.56 -24.54 -18.00
CA PHE A 29 17.96 -24.84 -18.35
C PHE A 29 18.43 -25.13 -19.81
N ASN A 30 19.44 -24.33 -20.22
CA ASN A 30 20.75 -24.74 -20.79
C ASN A 30 21.00 -24.95 -22.33
N GLY A 31 22.07 -24.30 -22.81
CA GLY A 31 22.88 -24.68 -23.99
C GLY A 31 22.43 -24.12 -25.36
N LEU A 32 23.32 -23.70 -26.27
CA LEU A 32 24.79 -23.68 -26.24
C LEU A 32 25.32 -22.79 -27.40
N MET A 33 26.36 -21.96 -27.16
CA MET A 33 27.45 -21.51 -28.07
C MET A 33 27.12 -21.03 -29.52
N ASP A 34 27.79 -20.00 -30.07
CA ASP A 34 29.23 -20.04 -30.40
C ASP A 34 29.86 -18.64 -30.67
N ALA A 35 31.19 -18.61 -30.59
CA ALA A 35 32.21 -17.54 -30.65
C ALA A 35 31.98 -16.23 -31.46
N GLY A 36 32.68 -15.12 -31.13
CA GLY A 36 33.62 -14.87 -30.02
C GLY A 36 34.82 -13.95 -30.38
N PHE A 37 35.58 -13.57 -29.34
CA PHE A 37 36.99 -13.04 -29.35
C PHE A 37 37.27 -11.68 -30.04
N SER A 38 38.22 -10.83 -29.59
CA SER A 38 39.40 -11.10 -28.73
C SER A 38 39.92 -9.89 -27.91
N GLN A 39 40.33 -10.17 -26.66
CA GLN A 39 41.60 -9.79 -25.99
C GLN A 39 42.19 -8.37 -26.09
N HIS A 40 42.49 -7.76 -24.92
CA HIS A 40 43.79 -7.81 -24.23
C HIS A 40 43.62 -7.23 -22.80
N GLY A 41 44.36 -7.64 -21.75
CA GLY A 41 45.48 -8.58 -21.70
C GLY A 41 45.59 -9.33 -20.37
N THR A 42 46.53 -10.27 -20.32
CA THR A 42 46.74 -11.30 -19.29
C THR A 42 47.56 -10.82 -18.09
N LEU A 43 47.13 -11.21 -16.88
CA LEU A 43 48.03 -11.75 -15.86
C LEU A 43 47.45 -13.09 -15.40
N ASP A 44 48.28 -14.14 -15.47
CA ASP A 44 47.97 -15.54 -15.17
C ASP A 44 49.19 -16.13 -14.48
N GLU A 45 49.07 -16.45 -13.20
CA GLU A 45 49.69 -17.60 -12.49
C GLU A 45 49.49 -17.45 -10.97
N SER A 46 48.35 -17.93 -10.45
CA SER A 46 48.11 -18.03 -9.00
C SER A 46 48.90 -19.20 -8.39
N PRO A 47 49.64 -19.02 -7.28
CA PRO A 47 50.25 -20.13 -6.57
C PRO A 47 49.18 -20.90 -5.78
N ALA A 48 48.97 -22.18 -6.11
CA ALA A 48 48.09 -23.05 -5.33
C ALA A 48 48.66 -23.28 -3.92
N VAL A 49 48.10 -22.62 -2.91
CA VAL A 49 48.48 -22.79 -1.50
C VAL A 49 47.77 -24.01 -0.91
N THR A 50 48.53 -25.01 -0.49
CA THR A 50 48.01 -26.13 0.29
C THR A 50 47.75 -25.70 1.74
N ALA A 51 46.54 -25.88 2.25
CA ALA A 51 46.18 -25.57 3.63
C ALA A 51 47.14 -26.23 4.63
N ASP A 52 47.72 -25.43 5.53
CA ASP A 52 48.80 -25.86 6.42
C ASP A 52 48.23 -26.39 7.74
N THR A 53 48.24 -27.71 7.92
CA THR A 53 47.41 -28.41 8.94
C THR A 53 48.01 -28.48 10.35
N GLU A 54 49.04 -27.69 10.68
CA GLU A 54 49.82 -27.86 11.93
C GLU A 54 49.58 -26.84 13.06
N PHE A 55 48.82 -25.75 12.86
CA PHE A 55 48.63 -24.69 13.86
C PHE A 55 47.17 -24.23 14.01
N PRO A 56 46.78 -23.60 15.14
CA PRO A 56 45.40 -23.17 15.35
C PRO A 56 44.94 -22.22 14.23
N PRO A 57 43.64 -22.25 13.86
CA PRO A 57 43.10 -21.35 12.85
C PRO A 57 43.35 -19.89 13.23
N ILE A 58 43.43 -19.01 12.23
CA ILE A 58 43.30 -17.58 12.48
C ILE A 58 41.87 -17.38 12.98
N GLU A 59 41.72 -16.78 14.16
CA GLU A 59 40.41 -16.51 14.74
C GLU A 59 39.97 -15.11 14.31
N ALA A 60 38.81 -15.01 13.66
CA ALA A 60 38.05 -13.76 13.52
C ALA A 60 37.43 -13.34 14.88
N HIS A 61 38.24 -13.39 15.95
CA HIS A 61 37.91 -13.13 17.37
C HIS A 61 36.44 -13.43 17.77
N SER A 62 35.99 -14.64 17.45
CA SER A 62 34.56 -15.02 17.39
C SER A 62 33.92 -15.29 18.76
N SER A 63 33.78 -14.24 19.58
CA SER A 63 32.96 -14.25 20.79
C SER A 63 32.34 -12.88 21.07
N PHE A 64 31.56 -12.36 20.12
CA PHE A 64 30.79 -11.13 20.29
C PHE A 64 29.47 -11.39 21.04
N PRO A 65 29.21 -10.76 22.20
CA PRO A 65 27.89 -10.73 22.81
C PRO A 65 27.04 -9.62 22.17
N GLU A 66 25.81 -9.97 21.78
CA GLU A 66 24.67 -9.10 21.43
C GLU A 66 24.95 -7.90 20.50
N ILE A 67 24.41 -7.97 19.27
CA ILE A 67 23.98 -6.77 18.55
C ILE A 67 22.87 -6.12 19.39
N SER A 68 23.21 -5.09 20.17
CA SER A 68 22.24 -4.35 20.98
C SER A 68 21.40 -3.45 20.08
N GLN A 69 20.14 -3.85 19.86
CA GLN A 69 19.11 -2.98 19.26
C GLN A 69 18.40 -2.10 20.32
N HIS A 70 19.04 -1.82 21.47
CA HIS A 70 18.44 -1.05 22.56
C HIS A 70 19.00 0.38 22.68
N ALA A 71 18.10 1.33 22.89
CA ALA A 71 18.37 2.77 22.84
C ALA A 71 18.77 3.38 24.19
N ASP A 72 19.83 2.85 24.84
CA ASP A 72 20.36 3.36 26.11
C ASP A 72 21.78 3.93 25.95
N VAL A 73 21.89 5.20 25.55
CA VAL A 73 23.11 6.07 25.54
C VAL A 73 24.45 5.31 25.40
N GLU A 74 24.63 4.68 24.23
CA GLU A 74 25.85 3.94 23.87
C GLU A 74 26.92 4.89 23.27
N PRO A 75 28.23 4.61 23.46
CA PRO A 75 29.30 5.44 22.88
C PRO A 75 29.37 5.26 21.36
N THR A 76 29.22 6.37 20.62
CA THR A 76 29.42 6.43 19.17
C THR A 76 30.91 6.58 18.81
N LEU A 77 31.26 6.47 17.52
CA LEU A 77 32.58 6.90 17.04
C LEU A 77 32.90 8.35 17.47
N ASP A 78 31.90 9.23 17.54
CA ASP A 78 32.03 10.59 18.06
C ASP A 78 32.55 10.62 19.53
N SER A 79 32.23 9.62 20.35
CA SER A 79 32.80 9.49 21.71
C SER A 79 34.27 9.06 21.70
N ALA A 80 34.66 8.24 20.71
CA ALA A 80 36.04 7.85 20.47
C ALA A 80 36.89 9.01 19.91
N HIS A 81 36.33 9.80 18.99
CA HIS A 81 36.97 11.01 18.46
C HIS A 81 37.27 12.01 19.58
N ASN A 82 36.28 12.36 20.38
CA ASN A 82 36.39 13.25 21.53
C ASN A 82 37.45 12.75 22.54
N LEU A 83 37.46 11.47 22.88
CA LEU A 83 38.47 10.87 23.77
C LEU A 83 39.92 11.02 23.25
N THR A 84 40.11 11.10 21.94
CA THR A 84 41.42 11.29 21.31
C THR A 84 41.69 12.74 20.85
N GLY A 85 40.73 13.65 20.99
CA GLY A 85 40.81 15.02 20.46
C GLY A 85 40.73 15.12 18.93
N LEU A 86 40.26 14.07 18.23
CA LEU A 86 40.19 14.07 16.77
C LEU A 86 39.16 15.06 16.22
N ASP A 87 38.05 15.29 16.93
CA ASP A 87 37.05 16.30 16.53
C ASP A 87 37.69 17.70 16.51
N THR A 88 38.50 18.04 17.53
CA THR A 88 39.26 19.29 17.60
C THR A 88 40.27 19.42 16.45
N VAL A 89 40.90 18.31 16.03
CA VAL A 89 41.79 18.31 14.86
C VAL A 89 41.02 18.63 13.57
N ARG A 90 39.84 18.05 13.38
CA ARG A 90 39.00 18.30 12.20
C ARG A 90 38.48 19.73 12.16
N GLU A 91 37.94 20.20 13.29
CA GLU A 91 37.43 21.58 13.43
C GLU A 91 38.51 22.62 13.15
N ASN A 92 39.75 22.40 13.62
CA ASN A 92 40.83 23.37 13.48
C ASN A 92 41.62 23.23 12.18
N PHE A 93 41.79 22.03 11.60
CA PHE A 93 42.74 21.79 10.51
C PHE A 93 42.17 21.09 9.27
N GLY A 94 40.97 20.51 9.34
CA GLY A 94 40.31 19.88 8.17
C GLY A 94 40.92 18.57 7.67
N PHE A 95 42.02 18.10 8.26
CA PHE A 95 42.69 16.86 7.85
C PHE A 95 41.74 15.65 7.80
N SER A 96 41.84 14.90 6.72
CA SER A 96 40.87 13.88 6.29
C SER A 96 41.50 12.55 5.86
N GLY A 97 42.81 12.50 5.67
CA GLY A 97 43.54 11.40 5.05
C GLY A 97 43.48 11.41 3.53
N THR A 98 43.13 12.54 2.91
CA THR A 98 43.09 12.67 1.44
C THR A 98 44.48 12.42 0.84
N GLY A 99 44.51 11.95 -0.41
CA GLY A 99 45.75 11.63 -1.12
C GLY A 99 46.36 10.26 -0.79
N GLN A 100 45.65 9.41 -0.04
CA GLN A 100 46.18 8.17 0.53
C GLN A 100 45.20 7.00 0.44
N THR A 101 45.72 5.78 0.28
CA THR A 101 44.93 4.54 0.29
C THR A 101 45.25 3.68 1.51
N VAL A 102 44.21 3.15 2.18
CA VAL A 102 44.32 2.25 3.32
C VAL A 102 43.73 0.87 2.99
N VAL A 103 44.53 -0.19 3.18
CA VAL A 103 44.11 -1.56 2.93
C VAL A 103 43.48 -2.18 4.18
N VAL A 104 42.34 -2.85 4.02
CA VAL A 104 41.68 -3.67 5.02
C VAL A 104 41.90 -5.15 4.66
N ILE A 105 42.66 -5.87 5.49
CA ILE A 105 42.87 -7.32 5.36
C ILE A 105 41.99 -8.03 6.39
N ASP A 106 40.80 -8.47 5.98
CA ASP A 106 39.73 -8.91 6.89
C ASP A 106 38.74 -9.89 6.20
N SER A 107 37.48 -9.94 6.65
CA SER A 107 36.40 -10.82 6.17
C SER A 107 35.78 -10.41 4.83
N GLY A 108 36.11 -9.21 4.34
CA GLY A 108 35.52 -8.57 3.16
C GLY A 108 35.17 -7.12 3.47
N VAL A 109 34.61 -6.40 2.49
CA VAL A 109 33.97 -5.10 2.73
C VAL A 109 32.71 -4.99 1.87
N ALA A 110 31.55 -4.76 2.49
CA ALA A 110 30.33 -4.35 1.79
C ALA A 110 30.50 -2.92 1.26
N TYR A 111 31.10 -2.82 0.09
CA TYR A 111 31.56 -1.58 -0.54
C TYR A 111 30.42 -0.72 -1.10
N ASP A 112 29.24 -1.30 -1.28
CA ASP A 112 27.97 -0.67 -1.63
C ASP A 112 27.35 0.13 -0.48
N HIS A 113 27.76 -0.12 0.78
CA HIS A 113 27.35 0.69 1.91
C HIS A 113 27.68 2.17 1.65
N TYR A 114 26.69 3.06 1.72
CA TYR A 114 26.83 4.44 1.22
C TYR A 114 27.99 5.21 1.85
N ALA A 115 28.23 5.02 3.16
CA ALA A 115 29.33 5.67 3.87
C ALA A 115 30.73 5.17 3.45
N LEU A 116 30.83 4.02 2.78
CA LEU A 116 32.07 3.47 2.23
C LEU A 116 32.27 3.79 0.74
N GLY A 117 31.35 4.52 0.13
CA GLY A 117 31.47 5.04 -1.24
C GLY A 117 30.43 4.53 -2.23
N GLY A 118 29.60 3.55 -1.86
CA GLY A 118 28.48 3.10 -2.71
C GLY A 118 28.89 2.29 -3.94
N GLY A 119 30.02 1.58 -3.89
CA GLY A 119 30.50 0.71 -4.96
C GLY A 119 32.00 0.41 -4.91
N TYR A 120 32.49 -0.27 -5.96
CA TYR A 120 33.82 -0.89 -6.01
C TYR A 120 34.56 -0.59 -7.31
N GLY A 121 35.87 -0.36 -7.20
CA GLY A 121 36.78 -0.10 -8.31
C GLY A 121 37.03 1.38 -8.58
N THR A 122 37.62 1.68 -9.74
CA THR A 122 38.05 3.03 -10.11
C THR A 122 36.90 4.04 -10.11
N GLY A 123 36.99 5.07 -9.26
CA GLY A 123 35.98 6.12 -9.11
C GLY A 123 35.06 5.96 -7.90
N TYR A 124 35.17 4.83 -7.18
CA TYR A 124 34.60 4.63 -5.85
C TYR A 124 35.68 4.75 -4.77
N ARG A 125 35.29 4.97 -3.51
CA ARG A 125 36.23 4.99 -2.38
C ARG A 125 36.87 3.62 -2.15
N VAL A 126 36.14 2.50 -2.32
CA VAL A 126 36.77 1.18 -2.33
C VAL A 126 37.41 0.94 -3.71
N VAL A 127 38.62 1.45 -3.92
CA VAL A 127 39.26 1.57 -5.24
C VAL A 127 39.69 0.23 -5.86
N GLY A 128 39.80 -0.83 -5.06
CA GLY A 128 40.18 -2.16 -5.52
C GLY A 128 40.28 -3.18 -4.39
N GLY A 129 40.69 -4.40 -4.72
CA GLY A 129 40.75 -5.50 -3.76
C GLY A 129 40.84 -6.88 -4.42
N TRP A 130 40.72 -7.93 -3.61
CA TRP A 130 40.74 -9.34 -4.03
C TRP A 130 40.22 -10.26 -2.93
N ASP A 131 39.53 -11.35 -3.30
CA ASP A 131 39.15 -12.43 -2.40
C ASP A 131 40.18 -13.59 -2.46
N PHE A 132 40.92 -13.79 -1.37
CA PHE A 132 41.89 -14.88 -1.23
C PHE A 132 41.30 -16.15 -0.60
N ALA A 133 40.12 -16.08 0.01
CA ALA A 133 39.41 -17.22 0.56
C ALA A 133 38.71 -18.02 -0.55
N GLU A 134 38.03 -17.32 -1.45
CA GLU A 134 37.27 -17.88 -2.58
C GLU A 134 38.09 -17.90 -3.88
N GLY A 135 39.00 -16.93 -4.06
CA GLY A 135 39.98 -16.91 -5.14
C GLY A 135 39.59 -16.08 -6.36
N ASP A 136 38.79 -15.03 -6.19
CA ASP A 136 38.35 -14.14 -7.27
C ASP A 136 38.47 -12.63 -6.92
N SER A 137 37.92 -11.78 -7.80
CA SER A 137 38.08 -10.33 -7.76
C SER A 137 37.01 -9.58 -6.95
N ASP A 138 36.11 -10.26 -6.23
CA ASP A 138 35.00 -9.64 -5.51
C ASP A 138 35.18 -9.77 -3.98
N PRO A 139 35.85 -8.82 -3.32
CA PRO A 139 36.18 -8.89 -1.88
C PRO A 139 34.99 -8.49 -0.98
N TYR A 140 33.77 -8.77 -1.41
CA TYR A 140 32.56 -8.40 -0.66
C TYR A 140 32.46 -9.17 0.67
N ASP A 141 31.83 -8.58 1.68
CA ASP A 141 31.62 -9.19 3.00
C ASP A 141 30.27 -9.94 3.00
N ASP A 142 30.12 -10.99 2.19
CA ASP A 142 28.84 -11.72 1.97
C ASP A 142 28.62 -12.95 2.87
N ALA A 143 29.61 -13.26 3.72
CA ALA A 143 29.54 -14.41 4.63
C ALA A 143 28.31 -14.32 5.56
N PRO A 144 27.65 -15.44 5.92
CA PRO A 144 26.50 -15.41 6.84
C PRO A 144 26.78 -14.85 8.25
N ASP A 145 28.05 -14.89 8.70
CA ASP A 145 28.56 -14.22 9.91
C ASP A 145 29.49 -13.01 9.55
N GLY A 146 29.47 -12.58 8.28
CA GLY A 146 30.25 -11.47 7.71
C GLY A 146 29.68 -10.12 8.08
N PHE A 147 30.57 -9.20 8.46
CA PHE A 147 30.33 -7.79 8.80
C PHE A 147 31.60 -7.15 9.38
N HIS A 148 32.53 -7.97 9.88
CA HIS A 148 33.66 -7.51 10.68
C HIS A 148 34.60 -6.62 9.85
N GLY A 149 34.88 -6.99 8.60
CA GLY A 149 35.73 -6.21 7.70
C GLY A 149 35.04 -4.93 7.24
N THR A 150 33.73 -4.98 7.01
CA THR A 150 32.90 -3.79 6.76
C THR A 150 32.92 -2.82 7.95
N HIS A 151 32.82 -3.32 9.19
CA HIS A 151 32.87 -2.52 10.41
C HIS A 151 34.25 -1.88 10.61
N VAL A 152 35.31 -2.65 10.35
CA VAL A 152 36.70 -2.20 10.36
C VAL A 152 36.94 -1.09 9.32
N ALA A 153 36.45 -1.27 8.09
CA ALA A 153 36.55 -0.27 7.02
C ALA A 153 35.85 1.04 7.38
N GLY A 154 34.67 0.96 8.02
CA GLY A 154 33.94 2.12 8.52
C GLY A 154 34.72 2.93 9.55
N ILE A 155 35.41 2.29 10.50
CA ILE A 155 36.24 2.98 11.49
C ILE A 155 37.40 3.73 10.83
N ILE A 156 37.94 3.23 9.70
CA ILE A 156 38.98 3.93 8.94
C ILE A 156 38.38 5.09 8.15
N GLY A 157 37.44 4.83 7.23
CA GLY A 157 37.13 5.74 6.11
C GLY A 157 35.64 6.01 5.86
N SER A 158 34.74 5.70 6.80
CA SER A 158 33.33 6.08 6.69
C SER A 158 33.17 7.59 6.51
N THR A 159 32.35 8.05 5.56
CA THR A 159 31.94 9.47 5.49
C THR A 159 30.95 9.89 6.57
N GLY A 160 30.41 8.93 7.33
CA GLY A 160 29.36 9.15 8.33
C GLY A 160 27.95 8.92 7.78
N ASP A 161 26.98 9.03 8.67
CA ASP A 161 25.56 8.88 8.38
C ASP A 161 24.92 10.17 7.83
N GLN A 162 23.62 10.13 7.51
CA GLN A 162 22.87 11.29 7.01
C GLN A 162 22.82 12.49 7.98
N LEU A 163 23.25 12.31 9.24
CA LEU A 163 23.37 13.36 10.25
C LEU A 163 24.84 13.75 10.54
N GLY A 164 25.79 13.23 9.77
CA GLY A 164 27.23 13.47 9.91
C GLY A 164 27.90 12.70 11.06
N LYS A 165 27.22 11.74 11.69
CA LYS A 165 27.78 10.93 12.80
C LYS A 165 28.41 9.66 12.28
N ASN A 166 29.16 8.93 13.12
CA ASN A 166 29.78 7.66 12.73
C ASN A 166 30.76 7.79 11.54
N GLN A 167 31.33 8.98 11.34
CA GLN A 167 32.42 9.22 10.40
C GLN A 167 33.65 8.43 10.84
N GLY A 168 34.36 7.78 9.92
CA GLY A 168 35.63 7.09 10.20
C GLY A 168 36.73 8.08 10.53
N VAL A 169 37.88 7.62 11.02
CA VAL A 169 39.01 8.47 11.46
C VAL A 169 39.60 9.31 10.32
N ALA A 170 39.60 8.79 9.09
CA ALA A 170 40.16 9.42 7.91
C ALA A 170 39.19 9.29 6.72
N PRO A 171 38.10 10.10 6.66
CA PRO A 171 37.04 9.96 5.66
C PRO A 171 37.45 10.32 4.21
N GLY A 172 38.62 10.92 4.01
CA GLY A 172 39.18 11.30 2.71
C GLY A 172 40.03 10.22 2.05
N VAL A 173 40.31 9.10 2.74
CA VAL A 173 41.10 8.00 2.18
C VAL A 173 40.34 7.23 1.10
N ASP A 174 41.10 6.66 0.18
CA ASP A 174 40.68 5.48 -0.56
C ASP A 174 40.84 4.22 0.32
N LEU A 175 40.02 3.22 0.08
CA LEU A 175 40.03 1.94 0.76
C LEU A 175 40.32 0.80 -0.22
N VAL A 176 41.02 -0.23 0.23
CA VAL A 176 41.21 -1.48 -0.51
C VAL A 176 40.74 -2.65 0.35
N ALA A 177 39.92 -3.53 -0.20
CA ALA A 177 39.36 -4.68 0.50
C ALA A 177 40.08 -5.98 0.11
N LEU A 178 40.78 -6.62 1.03
CA LEU A 178 41.41 -7.93 0.80
C LEU A 178 40.79 -8.97 1.74
N ARG A 179 39.91 -9.81 1.20
CA ARG A 179 39.19 -10.84 1.95
C ARG A 179 40.09 -12.06 2.18
N VAL A 180 40.24 -12.46 3.44
CA VAL A 180 41.13 -13.56 3.89
C VAL A 180 40.47 -14.56 4.85
N PHE A 181 39.17 -14.40 5.11
CA PHE A 181 38.33 -15.36 5.84
C PHE A 181 37.24 -15.90 4.92
N ASP A 182 36.99 -17.20 4.98
CA ASP A 182 35.88 -17.84 4.25
C ASP A 182 34.51 -17.58 4.90
N ASP A 183 33.43 -18.00 4.24
CA ASP A 183 32.05 -17.96 4.73
C ASP A 183 31.81 -18.61 6.11
N SER A 184 32.74 -19.44 6.58
CA SER A 184 32.69 -20.08 7.90
C SER A 184 33.55 -19.36 8.95
N GLY A 185 34.07 -18.18 8.62
CA GLY A 185 34.94 -17.37 9.47
C GLY A 185 36.36 -17.95 9.64
N TYR A 186 36.79 -18.88 8.79
CA TYR A 186 38.13 -19.47 8.88
C TYR A 186 39.15 -18.71 8.03
N GLY A 187 40.18 -18.20 8.70
CA GLY A 187 41.32 -17.55 8.07
C GLY A 187 42.56 -18.44 8.05
N HIS A 188 43.39 -18.27 7.00
CA HIS A 188 44.65 -18.99 6.85
C HIS A 188 45.81 -18.03 6.59
N PHE A 189 46.96 -18.27 7.22
CA PHE A 189 48.16 -17.44 7.02
C PHE A 189 48.69 -17.47 5.58
N GLY A 190 48.33 -18.48 4.78
CA GLY A 190 48.56 -18.49 3.34
C GLY A 190 47.79 -17.38 2.60
N TYR A 191 46.54 -17.12 2.98
CA TYR A 191 45.71 -16.05 2.42
C TYR A 191 46.26 -14.68 2.86
N VAL A 192 46.55 -14.50 4.15
CA VAL A 192 47.18 -13.28 4.69
C VAL A 192 48.52 -12.99 4.02
N SER A 193 49.38 -14.00 3.83
CA SER A 193 50.66 -13.83 3.12
C SER A 193 50.49 -13.47 1.64
N SER A 194 49.37 -13.84 1.02
CA SER A 194 49.05 -13.52 -0.38
C SER A 194 48.47 -12.11 -0.49
N ALA A 195 47.61 -11.71 0.45
CA ALA A 195 47.13 -10.33 0.60
C ALA A 195 48.29 -9.35 0.85
N LEU A 196 49.23 -9.66 1.75
CA LEU A 196 50.42 -8.84 1.98
C LEU A 196 51.34 -8.77 0.75
N GLN A 197 51.43 -9.83 -0.05
CA GLN A 197 52.15 -9.78 -1.33
C GLN A 197 51.43 -8.89 -2.33
N TRP A 198 50.10 -8.99 -2.42
CA TRP A 198 49.28 -8.14 -3.28
C TRP A 198 49.48 -6.66 -2.94
N VAL A 199 49.57 -6.28 -1.66
CA VAL A 199 49.85 -4.89 -1.25
C VAL A 199 51.21 -4.40 -1.75
N ILE A 200 52.25 -5.24 -1.71
CA ILE A 200 53.57 -4.90 -2.24
C ILE A 200 53.51 -4.69 -3.75
N ASP A 201 52.77 -5.54 -4.46
CA ASP A 201 52.70 -5.50 -5.93
C ASP A 201 51.85 -4.33 -6.46
N HIS A 202 50.82 -3.88 -5.73
CA HIS A 202 49.88 -2.83 -6.13
C HIS A 202 50.07 -1.49 -5.36
N HIS A 203 51.22 -1.30 -4.69
CA HIS A 203 51.50 -0.13 -3.84
C HIS A 203 51.23 1.23 -4.52
N ASP A 204 51.58 1.34 -5.81
CA ASP A 204 51.47 2.56 -6.63
C ASP A 204 50.46 2.42 -7.79
N ASP A 205 49.60 1.40 -7.78
CA ASP A 205 48.68 1.09 -8.91
C ASP A 205 47.37 1.92 -8.90
N PHE A 206 47.04 2.53 -7.75
CA PHE A 206 45.85 3.36 -7.55
C PHE A 206 46.13 4.85 -7.79
N ALA A 207 45.09 5.69 -7.78
CA ALA A 207 45.24 7.14 -7.94
C ALA A 207 46.06 7.76 -6.80
N ASN A 208 45.94 7.18 -5.61
CA ASN A 208 46.69 7.48 -4.40
C ASN A 208 47.53 6.24 -4.02
N PRO A 209 48.73 6.40 -3.44
CA PRO A 209 49.54 5.26 -3.01
C PRO A 209 48.96 4.58 -1.76
N ILE A 210 49.24 3.28 -1.59
CA ILE A 210 48.92 2.56 -0.36
C ILE A 210 49.86 3.03 0.75
N THR A 211 49.37 3.85 1.69
CA THR A 211 50.19 4.37 2.80
C THR A 211 49.97 3.66 4.13
N ALA A 212 48.89 2.90 4.27
CA ALA A 212 48.62 2.09 5.46
C ALA A 212 47.90 0.76 5.16
N VAL A 213 48.06 -0.21 6.05
CA VAL A 213 47.37 -1.50 6.07
C VAL A 213 46.85 -1.76 7.47
N ASN A 214 45.60 -2.19 7.59
CA ASN A 214 45.02 -2.70 8.83
C ASN A 214 44.82 -4.22 8.77
N LEU A 215 45.31 -4.92 9.80
CA LEU A 215 45.07 -6.33 10.03
C LEU A 215 44.36 -6.51 11.38
N SER A 216 43.02 -6.61 11.36
CA SER A 216 42.19 -6.82 12.55
C SER A 216 42.03 -8.31 12.91
N LEU A 217 43.09 -9.09 12.74
CA LEU A 217 43.12 -10.55 12.89
C LEU A 217 44.20 -11.02 13.86
N GLY A 218 44.03 -12.23 14.39
CA GLY A 218 44.99 -12.80 15.33
C GLY A 218 44.83 -14.30 15.53
N THR A 219 45.66 -14.80 16.44
CA THR A 219 45.65 -16.19 16.90
C THR A 219 45.53 -16.23 18.42
N ALA A 220 45.28 -17.42 18.99
CA ALA A 220 45.38 -17.66 20.44
C ALA A 220 46.81 -17.53 21.02
N PHE A 221 47.73 -16.82 20.37
CA PHE A 221 49.09 -16.53 20.83
C PHE A 221 49.11 -15.36 21.81
N ASN A 222 50.02 -15.40 22.79
CA ASN A 222 50.34 -14.27 23.66
C ASN A 222 51.83 -14.30 24.02
N GLY A 223 52.62 -13.43 23.40
CA GLY A 223 54.05 -13.31 23.65
C GLY A 223 54.64 -11.97 23.19
N ASP A 224 55.89 -11.72 23.60
CA ASP A 224 56.61 -10.45 23.36
C ASP A 224 57.44 -10.45 22.05
N SER A 225 57.29 -11.47 21.19
CA SER A 225 58.08 -11.69 19.97
C SER A 225 57.35 -12.68 19.03
N PRO A 226 57.61 -12.68 17.72
CA PRO A 226 56.87 -13.54 16.79
C PRO A 226 57.20 -15.04 16.97
N PRO A 227 56.24 -15.95 16.72
CA PRO A 227 56.45 -17.38 16.80
C PRO A 227 57.42 -17.89 15.72
N THR A 228 58.24 -18.88 16.09
CA THR A 228 59.21 -19.47 15.15
C THR A 228 58.51 -20.25 14.03
N GLY A 229 58.83 -19.93 12.78
CA GLY A 229 58.32 -20.65 11.59
C GLY A 229 57.67 -19.74 10.54
N TYR A 230 57.26 -18.53 10.94
CA TYR A 230 56.47 -17.61 10.11
C TYR A 230 57.31 -16.60 9.30
N SER A 231 58.58 -16.91 9.02
CA SER A 231 59.51 -16.00 8.31
C SER A 231 59.04 -15.57 6.92
N TYR A 232 58.11 -16.31 6.31
CA TYR A 232 57.52 -15.94 5.03
C TYR A 232 56.59 -14.71 5.16
N ILE A 233 55.83 -14.59 6.25
CA ILE A 233 55.01 -13.41 6.58
C ILE A 233 55.86 -12.28 7.14
N GLU A 234 56.78 -12.56 8.06
CA GLU A 234 57.69 -11.53 8.60
C GLU A 234 58.44 -10.80 7.47
N SER A 235 58.86 -11.54 6.43
CA SER A 235 59.51 -10.94 5.27
C SER A 235 58.61 -10.03 4.44
N LYS A 236 57.28 -10.15 4.53
CA LYS A 236 56.33 -9.23 3.91
C LYS A 236 56.16 -7.96 4.73
N PHE A 237 55.98 -8.07 6.05
CA PHE A 237 55.90 -6.89 6.91
C PHE A 237 57.17 -6.01 6.80
N ASP A 238 58.37 -6.62 6.76
CA ASP A 238 59.64 -5.93 6.47
C ASP A 238 59.63 -5.19 5.12
N GLN A 239 59.00 -5.77 4.08
CA GLN A 239 58.88 -5.12 2.77
C GLN A 239 57.86 -3.98 2.75
N LEU A 240 56.71 -4.13 3.42
CA LEU A 240 55.72 -3.06 3.57
C LEU A 240 56.32 -1.87 4.35
N GLU A 241 57.03 -2.12 5.45
CA GLU A 241 57.71 -1.08 6.22
C GLU A 241 58.78 -0.34 5.39
N GLN A 242 59.56 -1.08 4.57
CA GLN A 242 60.54 -0.50 3.65
C GLN A 242 59.93 0.35 2.53
N LEU A 243 58.67 0.09 2.14
CA LEU A 243 57.88 0.96 1.26
C LEU A 243 57.34 2.21 1.98
N GLY A 244 57.47 2.29 3.31
CA GLY A 244 56.93 3.38 4.12
C GLY A 244 55.46 3.22 4.49
N ILE A 245 54.92 2.01 4.35
CA ILE A 245 53.52 1.67 4.65
C ILE A 245 53.38 1.48 6.17
N PHE A 246 52.35 2.08 6.77
CA PHE A 246 52.03 1.92 8.19
C PHE A 246 51.15 0.68 8.41
N ILE A 247 51.61 -0.27 9.21
CA ILE A 247 50.98 -1.59 9.38
C ILE A 247 50.34 -1.67 10.77
N SER A 248 49.05 -1.36 10.86
CA SER A 248 48.28 -1.41 12.11
C SER A 248 47.74 -2.82 12.36
N VAL A 249 47.97 -3.39 13.55
CA VAL A 249 47.55 -4.76 13.87
C VAL A 249 46.91 -4.86 15.26
N SER A 250 45.79 -5.58 15.35
CA SER A 250 45.07 -5.79 16.61
C SER A 250 45.88 -6.60 17.63
N ALA A 251 46.06 -6.08 18.85
CA ALA A 251 46.89 -6.72 19.87
C ALA A 251 46.36 -8.09 20.37
N GLY A 252 45.07 -8.38 20.13
CA GLY A 252 44.36 -9.59 20.54
C GLY A 252 43.40 -9.38 21.72
N ASN A 253 42.40 -10.26 21.83
CA ASN A 253 41.26 -10.12 22.74
C ASN A 253 41.22 -11.17 23.88
N SER A 254 42.31 -11.90 24.14
CA SER A 254 42.34 -13.03 25.09
C SER A 254 42.80 -12.67 26.51
N PHE A 255 42.88 -11.39 26.90
CA PHE A 255 43.27 -11.02 28.27
C PHE A 255 42.11 -11.19 29.27
N THR A 256 42.41 -11.53 30.52
CA THR A 256 41.42 -11.58 31.60
C THR A 256 42.06 -11.47 32.98
N THR A 257 41.27 -10.99 33.95
CA THR A 257 41.58 -11.11 35.39
C THR A 257 40.87 -12.30 36.04
N ASN A 258 40.03 -13.04 35.31
CA ASN A 258 39.32 -14.22 35.82
C ASN A 258 40.22 -15.47 35.77
N GLN A 259 40.78 -15.83 36.93
CA GLN A 259 41.65 -17.01 37.07
C GLN A 259 41.03 -18.31 36.53
N SER A 260 39.70 -18.45 36.54
CA SER A 260 39.04 -19.68 36.05
C SER A 260 39.16 -19.88 34.54
N LEU A 261 39.26 -18.77 33.76
CA LEU A 261 39.47 -18.81 32.31
C LEU A 261 40.95 -19.04 31.96
N VAL A 262 41.85 -18.49 32.79
CA VAL A 262 43.30 -18.74 32.70
C VAL A 262 43.61 -20.21 33.00
N ASP A 263 43.03 -20.77 34.07
CA ASP A 263 43.20 -22.19 34.45
C ASP A 263 42.60 -23.15 33.40
N ALA A 264 41.62 -22.68 32.62
CA ALA A 264 41.06 -23.42 31.49
C ALA A 264 41.92 -23.35 30.21
N GLY A 265 42.95 -22.50 30.18
CA GLY A 265 43.84 -22.31 29.03
C GLY A 265 43.21 -21.56 27.86
N THR A 266 42.12 -20.81 28.09
CA THR A 266 41.43 -20.05 27.03
C THR A 266 41.77 -18.55 27.04
N HIS A 267 42.40 -18.05 28.10
CA HIS A 267 42.72 -16.63 28.28
C HIS A 267 44.06 -16.45 29.04
N TYR A 268 44.63 -15.26 28.94
CA TYR A 268 45.90 -14.84 29.54
C TYR A 268 45.68 -13.77 30.61
N ASN A 269 46.46 -13.79 31.70
CA ASN A 269 46.48 -12.74 32.73
C ASN A 269 47.85 -12.05 32.83
N THR A 270 48.66 -12.18 31.78
CA THR A 270 50.01 -11.62 31.67
C THR A 270 50.12 -10.73 30.43
N PRO A 271 51.06 -9.78 30.39
CA PRO A 271 51.46 -9.10 29.16
C PRO A 271 51.86 -10.07 28.03
N GLY A 272 51.78 -9.55 26.80
CA GLY A 272 52.05 -10.22 25.54
C GLY A 272 51.13 -9.68 24.43
N LEU A 273 51.40 -10.10 23.20
CA LEU A 273 50.65 -9.75 21.99
C LEU A 273 50.26 -11.02 21.22
N SER A 274 49.19 -10.93 20.43
CA SER A 274 48.82 -11.98 19.48
C SER A 274 49.74 -11.92 18.26
N TYR A 275 49.81 -13.00 17.48
CA TYR A 275 50.47 -12.98 16.18
C TYR A 275 49.41 -12.74 15.10
N PRO A 276 49.55 -11.72 14.21
CA PRO A 276 50.80 -11.04 13.83
C PRO A 276 51.25 -9.81 14.64
N ALA A 277 50.46 -9.26 15.56
CA ALA A 277 50.81 -8.04 16.32
C ALA A 277 52.13 -8.12 17.12
N ALA A 278 52.61 -9.33 17.44
CA ALA A 278 53.89 -9.59 18.10
C ALA A 278 55.13 -9.48 17.16
N SER A 279 54.96 -9.15 15.88
CA SER A 279 56.07 -8.86 14.95
C SER A 279 56.72 -7.52 15.28
N ASP A 280 58.04 -7.41 15.08
CA ASP A 280 58.79 -6.16 15.27
C ASP A 280 58.53 -5.12 14.15
N TYR A 281 57.95 -5.56 13.02
CA TYR A 281 57.74 -4.75 11.80
C TYR A 281 56.36 -4.07 11.73
N VAL A 282 55.54 -4.18 12.77
CA VAL A 282 54.14 -3.71 12.76
C VAL A 282 53.83 -2.88 14.00
N VAL A 283 52.74 -2.12 13.96
CA VAL A 283 52.25 -1.34 15.08
C VAL A 283 51.14 -2.11 15.80
N PRO A 284 51.40 -2.68 17.00
CA PRO A 284 50.38 -3.36 17.79
C PRO A 284 49.44 -2.38 18.49
N VAL A 285 48.13 -2.65 18.42
CA VAL A 285 47.09 -1.74 18.93
C VAL A 285 46.21 -2.40 19.99
N MET A 286 46.21 -1.80 21.19
CA MET A 286 45.34 -2.17 22.31
C MET A 286 44.02 -1.40 22.28
N SER A 287 42.97 -1.96 22.88
CA SER A 287 41.64 -1.33 22.97
C SER A 287 41.43 -0.63 24.30
N VAL A 288 40.94 0.62 24.28
CA VAL A 288 40.33 1.31 25.43
C VAL A 288 38.81 1.39 25.31
N ASP A 289 38.15 1.62 26.45
CA ASP A 289 36.75 2.01 26.54
C ASP A 289 36.54 3.52 26.50
N ASP A 290 35.28 3.94 26.57
CA ASP A 290 34.79 5.33 26.58
C ASP A 290 35.35 6.15 27.75
N GLY A 291 35.55 5.52 28.91
CA GLY A 291 36.27 6.10 30.04
C GLY A 291 37.79 6.23 29.81
N GLY A 292 38.30 5.75 28.68
CA GLY A 292 39.70 5.78 28.30
C GLY A 292 40.58 4.83 29.08
N ALA A 293 40.00 3.82 29.74
CA ALA A 293 40.72 2.73 30.40
C ALA A 293 40.85 1.53 29.45
N LEU A 294 41.87 0.68 29.63
CA LEU A 294 42.03 -0.48 28.76
C LEU A 294 40.86 -1.46 28.90
N SER A 295 40.31 -1.87 27.76
CA SER A 295 39.27 -2.88 27.69
C SER A 295 39.72 -4.17 28.36
N TYR A 296 38.79 -4.83 29.05
CA TYR A 296 39.08 -5.98 29.91
C TYR A 296 39.64 -7.19 29.13
N PHE A 297 39.31 -7.29 27.84
CA PHE A 297 39.73 -8.35 26.91
C PHE A 297 41.06 -8.05 26.19
N SER A 298 41.42 -6.78 26.02
CA SER A 298 42.58 -6.38 25.21
C SER A 298 43.85 -6.98 25.79
N GLN A 299 44.75 -7.51 24.96
CA GLN A 299 46.09 -7.88 25.42
C GLN A 299 46.92 -6.61 25.77
N ARG A 300 48.14 -6.81 26.26
CA ARG A 300 48.90 -5.81 27.04
C ARG A 300 50.37 -5.86 26.66
N HIS A 301 50.90 -4.81 26.05
CA HIS A 301 52.34 -4.71 25.79
C HIS A 301 52.83 -3.26 25.74
N SER A 302 54.09 -3.01 26.10
CA SER A 302 54.65 -1.66 26.20
C SER A 302 55.08 -1.07 24.85
N SER A 303 55.31 -1.92 23.84
CA SER A 303 55.47 -1.47 22.44
C SER A 303 54.14 -1.14 21.76
N ALA A 304 52.98 -1.44 22.38
CA ALA A 304 51.69 -1.15 21.80
C ALA A 304 51.17 0.24 22.20
N ILE A 305 50.34 0.84 21.33
CA ILE A 305 49.55 2.03 21.63
C ILE A 305 48.09 1.62 21.85
N ALA A 306 47.36 2.34 22.69
CA ALA A 306 45.94 2.10 22.94
C ALA A 306 45.06 3.10 22.19
N ALA A 307 44.01 2.61 21.55
CA ALA A 307 43.00 3.42 20.84
C ALA A 307 41.58 2.92 21.18
N PRO A 308 40.53 3.71 20.92
CA PRO A 308 39.16 3.33 21.23
C PRO A 308 38.75 2.06 20.48
N GLY A 309 38.23 1.05 21.18
CA GLY A 309 37.88 -0.24 20.57
C GLY A 309 36.76 -1.02 21.27
N ARG A 310 36.03 -0.39 22.18
CA ARG A 310 34.90 -1.01 22.89
C ARG A 310 33.60 -0.26 22.61
N PHE A 311 32.57 -1.01 22.23
CA PHE A 311 31.25 -0.52 21.81
C PHE A 311 31.27 0.48 20.64
N ILE A 312 32.29 0.43 19.80
CA ILE A 312 32.44 1.33 18.65
C ILE A 312 31.32 1.06 17.64
N ARG A 313 30.50 2.07 17.35
CA ARG A 313 29.47 2.01 16.31
C ARG A 313 30.08 2.29 14.94
N SER A 314 29.89 1.39 13.97
CA SER A 314 30.37 1.53 12.60
C SER A 314 29.47 0.79 11.61
N THR A 315 29.83 0.83 10.33
CA THR A 315 29.08 0.29 9.18
C THR A 315 28.89 -1.23 9.25
N LEU A 316 27.75 -1.72 8.74
CA LEU A 316 27.45 -3.14 8.55
C LEU A 316 26.91 -3.38 7.11
N PRO A 317 27.04 -4.60 6.57
CA PRO A 317 26.23 -5.03 5.42
C PRO A 317 24.73 -5.07 5.79
N ASP A 318 23.83 -4.80 4.82
CA ASP A 318 22.36 -4.81 5.03
C ASP A 318 21.87 -6.11 5.70
N PHE A 319 22.36 -7.27 5.24
CA PHE A 319 21.96 -8.57 5.79
C PHE A 319 22.33 -8.78 7.27
N ALA A 320 23.35 -8.06 7.77
CA ALA A 320 23.83 -8.14 9.15
C ALA A 320 23.17 -7.09 10.08
N GLY A 321 22.52 -6.08 9.50
CA GLY A 321 21.81 -5.04 10.21
C GLY A 321 20.31 -5.29 10.28
N ASN A 322 19.54 -4.60 9.43
CA ASN A 322 18.09 -4.63 9.40
C ASN A 322 17.50 -5.36 8.18
N ASN A 323 18.32 -5.64 7.15
CA ASN A 323 18.03 -6.52 6.01
C ASN A 323 16.76 -6.10 5.25
N ASN A 324 16.70 -4.82 4.87
CA ASN A 324 15.59 -4.22 4.13
C ASN A 324 15.88 -4.05 2.63
N GLY A 325 17.10 -4.37 2.17
CA GLY A 325 17.57 -4.14 0.81
C GLY A 325 18.09 -2.72 0.55
N VAL A 326 18.61 -2.05 1.58
CA VAL A 326 19.26 -0.74 1.52
C VAL A 326 20.54 -0.80 2.34
N ASP A 327 21.67 -0.51 1.70
CA ASP A 327 23.00 -0.65 2.29
C ASP A 327 23.34 0.56 3.20
N ASP A 328 22.56 0.74 4.28
CA ASP A 328 22.61 1.90 5.18
C ASP A 328 22.80 1.59 6.67
N ASP A 329 23.16 0.35 7.00
CA ASP A 329 23.16 -0.20 8.35
C ASP A 329 24.39 0.07 9.23
N TRP A 330 24.15 0.16 10.55
CA TRP A 330 25.19 0.46 11.55
C TRP A 330 25.01 -0.32 12.85
N GLY A 331 26.10 -0.86 13.38
CA GLY A 331 26.12 -1.63 14.64
C GLY A 331 27.35 -1.38 15.50
N SER A 332 27.27 -1.75 16.77
CA SER A 332 28.34 -1.58 17.75
C SER A 332 29.11 -2.87 17.99
N ALA A 333 30.44 -2.84 17.85
CA ALA A 333 31.33 -3.98 18.10
C ALA A 333 32.38 -3.65 19.19
N SER A 334 33.01 -4.68 19.76
CA SER A 334 34.05 -4.54 20.78
C SER A 334 35.23 -5.47 20.53
N GLY A 335 36.42 -4.91 20.31
CA GLY A 335 37.64 -5.67 20.10
C GLY A 335 38.85 -4.77 19.86
N THR A 336 40.06 -5.32 20.04
CA THR A 336 41.28 -4.71 19.47
C THR A 336 41.19 -4.59 17.94
N SER A 337 40.34 -5.40 17.31
CA SER A 337 39.88 -5.26 15.92
C SER A 337 39.23 -3.91 15.57
N MET A 338 38.63 -3.21 16.54
CA MET A 338 38.06 -1.87 16.33
C MET A 338 39.06 -0.77 16.67
N ALA A 339 40.04 -1.05 17.55
CA ALA A 339 41.11 -0.09 17.88
C ALA A 339 42.19 -0.01 16.79
N SER A 340 42.55 -1.14 16.17
CA SER A 340 43.53 -1.21 15.08
C SER A 340 43.21 -0.29 13.87
N PRO A 341 41.99 -0.31 13.29
CA PRO A 341 41.63 0.59 12.19
C PRO A 341 41.64 2.07 12.61
N TYR A 342 41.32 2.35 13.87
CA TYR A 342 41.38 3.71 14.41
C TYR A 342 42.81 4.27 14.34
N VAL A 343 43.82 3.46 14.66
CA VAL A 343 45.24 3.86 14.54
C VAL A 343 45.70 3.90 13.08
N ALA A 344 45.17 3.02 12.21
CA ALA A 344 45.44 3.09 10.77
C ALA A 344 44.96 4.43 10.18
N GLY A 345 43.73 4.84 10.45
CA GLY A 345 43.21 6.16 10.07
C GLY A 345 43.99 7.32 10.71
N ALA A 346 44.41 7.19 11.98
CA ALA A 346 45.22 8.21 12.65
C ALA A 346 46.59 8.40 11.98
N SER A 347 47.16 7.33 11.42
CA SER A 347 48.47 7.37 10.77
C SER A 347 48.48 8.22 9.50
N VAL A 348 47.39 8.18 8.72
CA VAL A 348 47.26 8.93 7.47
C VAL A 348 46.95 10.41 7.71
N ILE A 349 46.18 10.73 8.76
CA ILE A 349 45.97 12.12 9.24
C ILE A 349 47.28 12.78 9.67
N ILE A 350 48.14 12.04 10.38
CA ILE A 350 49.47 12.53 10.78
C ILE A 350 50.40 12.67 9.56
N ARG A 351 50.29 11.78 8.56
CA ARG A 351 51.04 11.91 7.30
C ARG A 351 50.66 13.17 6.53
N GLU A 352 49.37 13.42 6.33
CA GLU A 352 48.82 14.60 5.64
C GLU A 352 49.37 15.91 6.24
N ALA A 353 49.37 16.05 7.57
CA ALA A 353 49.94 17.19 8.27
C ALA A 353 51.48 17.31 8.10
N MET A 354 52.21 16.19 8.06
CA MET A 354 53.65 16.20 7.78
C MET A 354 53.96 16.57 6.32
N GLU A 355 53.12 16.16 5.37
CA GLU A 355 53.28 16.49 3.94
C GLU A 355 53.05 17.98 3.68
N LEU A 356 52.02 18.59 4.26
CA LEU A 356 51.76 20.05 4.23
C LEU A 356 52.97 20.87 4.72
N LEU A 357 53.67 20.37 5.75
CA LEU A 357 54.86 21.02 6.33
C LEU A 357 56.16 20.68 5.58
N GLY A 358 56.07 19.97 4.44
CA GLY A 358 57.22 19.65 3.58
C GLY A 358 58.18 18.60 4.14
N TYR A 359 57.71 17.66 4.98
CA TYR A 359 58.56 16.59 5.49
C TYR A 359 59.07 15.69 4.35
N SER A 360 60.38 15.70 4.13
CA SER A 360 61.01 15.01 3.00
C SER A 360 61.14 13.47 3.10
N THR A 361 60.73 12.86 4.22
CA THR A 361 60.72 11.39 4.42
C THR A 361 59.75 11.05 5.55
N ILE A 362 58.64 10.38 5.24
CA ILE A 362 57.62 9.96 6.19
C ILE A 362 57.53 8.43 6.12
N THR A 363 57.70 7.76 7.25
CA THR A 363 57.71 6.29 7.38
C THR A 363 56.89 5.86 8.60
N GLN A 364 56.60 4.55 8.69
CA GLN A 364 55.97 3.95 9.87
C GLN A 364 56.65 4.39 11.18
N ASP A 365 57.99 4.28 11.26
CA ASP A 365 58.78 4.71 12.41
C ASP A 365 58.58 6.19 12.79
N VAL A 366 58.53 7.10 11.81
CA VAL A 366 58.38 8.54 12.06
C VAL A 366 56.98 8.84 12.59
N ILE A 367 55.94 8.30 11.95
CA ILE A 367 54.55 8.47 12.37
C ILE A 367 54.36 7.84 13.76
N TYR A 368 54.88 6.63 13.98
CA TYR A 368 54.66 5.90 15.23
C TYR A 368 55.47 6.47 16.40
N ALA A 369 56.69 6.95 16.17
CA ALA A 369 57.43 7.71 17.18
C ALA A 369 56.67 8.98 17.57
N HIS A 370 56.16 9.74 16.59
CA HIS A 370 55.36 10.94 16.84
C HIS A 370 54.10 10.64 17.66
N MET A 371 53.31 9.64 17.26
CA MET A 371 52.15 9.16 18.03
C MET A 371 52.49 8.81 19.48
N ARG A 372 53.66 8.21 19.73
CA ARG A 372 54.09 7.82 21.08
C ARG A 372 54.64 8.98 21.91
N GLU A 373 55.24 9.98 21.27
CA GLU A 373 55.74 11.18 21.94
C GLU A 373 54.61 12.13 22.36
N THR A 374 53.49 12.14 21.62
CA THR A 374 52.32 12.97 21.93
C THR A 374 51.18 12.23 22.65
N ALA A 375 51.30 10.91 22.84
CA ALA A 375 50.30 10.07 23.52
C ALA A 375 50.09 10.39 25.01
N ASP A 376 48.85 10.20 25.47
CA ASP A 376 48.52 10.22 26.89
C ASP A 376 49.11 9.00 27.61
N THR A 377 49.82 9.22 28.73
CA THR A 377 50.24 8.12 29.61
C THR A 377 49.18 7.86 30.67
N PHE A 378 48.64 6.64 30.73
CA PHE A 378 47.66 6.21 31.74
C PHE A 378 48.11 4.94 32.48
N TYR A 379 47.42 4.56 33.56
CA TYR A 379 47.81 3.44 34.44
C TYR A 379 46.78 2.31 34.42
N ASP A 380 47.23 1.08 34.15
CA ASP A 380 46.44 -0.14 34.21
C ASP A 380 46.60 -0.83 35.57
N SER A 381 45.48 -0.95 36.30
CA SER A 381 45.46 -1.67 37.57
C SER A 381 45.62 -3.20 37.44
N ALA A 382 45.29 -3.79 36.29
CA ALA A 382 45.37 -5.24 36.09
C ALA A 382 46.82 -5.74 35.98
N THR A 383 47.65 -5.04 35.21
CA THR A 383 49.08 -5.36 35.05
C THR A 383 50.01 -4.55 35.96
N SER A 384 49.50 -3.53 36.66
CA SER A 384 50.27 -2.57 37.47
C SER A 384 51.37 -1.83 36.69
N GLN A 385 51.06 -1.49 35.43
CA GLN A 385 51.95 -0.82 34.48
C GLN A 385 51.25 0.40 33.86
N SER A 386 52.04 1.28 33.24
CA SER A 386 51.51 2.39 32.46
C SER A 386 51.68 2.13 30.97
N TYR A 387 50.69 2.55 30.20
CA TYR A 387 50.62 2.41 28.74
C TYR A 387 50.31 3.76 28.10
N LEU A 388 50.49 3.83 26.78
CA LEU A 388 50.23 5.01 25.97
C LEU A 388 48.87 4.89 25.29
N ARG A 389 48.10 5.98 25.27
CA ARG A 389 46.83 6.11 24.53
C ARG A 389 46.98 7.21 23.48
N LEU A 390 46.49 6.96 22.27
CA LEU A 390 46.51 7.92 21.17
C LEU A 390 45.85 9.25 21.57
N ASN A 391 46.51 10.36 21.24
CA ASN A 391 46.02 11.73 21.43
C ASN A 391 46.31 12.51 20.14
N MET A 392 45.29 12.68 19.30
CA MET A 392 45.36 13.30 17.97
C MET A 392 45.52 14.81 18.05
N GLU A 393 44.82 15.48 18.98
CA GLU A 393 44.97 16.92 19.20
C GLU A 393 46.43 17.27 19.54
N SER A 394 47.05 16.52 20.46
CA SER A 394 48.46 16.71 20.80
C SER A 394 49.40 16.31 19.68
N ALA A 395 49.04 15.33 18.84
CA ALA A 395 49.82 14.95 17.66
C ALA A 395 49.87 16.08 16.62
N ILE A 396 48.74 16.67 16.27
CA ILE A 396 48.69 17.69 15.21
C ILE A 396 49.16 19.05 15.72
N ASN A 397 48.77 19.47 16.93
CA ASN A 397 49.24 20.73 17.52
C ASN A 397 50.77 20.76 17.76
N ALA A 398 51.45 19.61 17.82
CA ALA A 398 52.90 19.54 17.90
C ALA A 398 53.61 19.69 16.53
N LEU A 399 52.87 19.62 15.42
CA LEU A 399 53.38 19.78 14.05
C LEU A 399 53.10 21.19 13.52
N MET A 400 51.88 21.70 13.69
CA MET A 400 51.42 22.95 13.07
C MET A 400 52.08 24.20 13.69
N PRO A 401 52.41 25.23 12.89
CA PRO A 401 53.03 26.47 13.38
C PRO A 401 52.02 27.40 14.09
N GLU A 402 52.55 28.46 14.72
CA GLU A 402 51.74 29.59 15.22
C GLU A 402 51.44 30.58 14.06
N ASP A 403 50.25 31.20 14.10
CA ASP A 403 49.75 32.31 13.25
C ASP A 403 50.81 33.42 13.01
N ASP A 404 50.95 33.86 11.74
CA ASP A 404 51.96 34.84 11.31
C ASP A 404 51.46 36.28 11.03
N TYR A 405 50.20 36.52 10.65
CA TYR A 405 49.61 37.87 10.45
C TYR A 405 48.25 38.12 11.13
N GLY A 406 48.10 37.61 12.35
CA GLY A 406 46.85 37.50 13.09
C GLY A 406 45.86 38.66 13.11
N ALA A 407 44.59 38.27 12.94
CA ALA A 407 43.30 38.86 13.31
C ALA A 407 43.04 40.37 13.09
N SER A 408 41.77 40.68 12.76
CA SER A 408 41.28 42.03 12.39
C SER A 408 41.67 43.16 13.36
N ASP A 409 41.68 42.89 14.66
CA ASP A 409 41.97 43.87 15.72
C ASP A 409 43.49 44.15 15.89
N SER A 410 44.33 43.33 15.27
CA SER A 410 45.81 43.42 15.25
C SER A 410 46.39 43.61 13.84
N ALA A 411 45.53 43.75 12.83
CA ALA A 411 45.84 43.76 11.40
C ALA A 411 47.13 44.52 10.98
N HIS A 412 47.96 43.85 10.18
CA HIS A 412 49.27 44.31 9.72
C HIS A 412 49.19 45.54 8.81
N GLY A 413 49.91 46.61 9.17
CA GLY A 413 49.83 47.89 8.48
C GLY A 413 50.75 48.01 7.24
N LEU A 414 50.16 47.99 6.04
CA LEU A 414 50.86 48.19 4.75
C LEU A 414 51.14 49.66 4.42
N GLY A 415 50.50 50.60 5.12
CA GLY A 415 50.72 52.04 4.96
C GLY A 415 49.84 52.67 3.86
N THR A 416 50.34 53.72 3.18
CA THR A 416 49.58 54.42 2.13
C THR A 416 49.94 53.90 0.74
N LEU A 417 48.99 53.30 0.04
CA LEU A 417 49.17 52.73 -1.29
C LEU A 417 48.79 53.74 -2.38
N GLY A 418 49.73 54.04 -3.28
CA GLY A 418 49.51 54.91 -4.44
C GLY A 418 49.02 54.12 -5.66
N THR A 419 49.30 54.63 -6.86
CA THR A 419 49.20 53.83 -8.10
C THR A 419 50.48 53.00 -8.27
N GLY A 420 50.32 51.67 -8.34
CA GLY A 420 51.40 50.67 -8.36
C GLY A 420 50.99 49.40 -7.61
N THR A 421 51.88 48.41 -7.52
CA THR A 421 51.62 47.13 -6.81
C THR A 421 52.51 46.98 -5.57
N THR A 422 51.95 46.44 -4.48
CA THR A 422 52.65 46.02 -3.25
C THR A 422 52.42 44.53 -3.02
N GLN A 423 53.46 43.77 -2.63
CA GLN A 423 53.38 42.32 -2.37
C GLN A 423 53.62 41.97 -0.89
N VAL A 424 53.02 40.88 -0.39
CA VAL A 424 53.16 40.30 0.98
C VAL A 424 53.01 38.77 0.89
N SER A 425 53.64 37.99 1.78
CA SER A 425 53.58 36.52 1.77
C SER A 425 53.30 35.98 3.19
N GLY A 426 52.51 34.91 3.35
CA GLY A 426 52.14 34.31 4.65
C GLY A 426 51.67 32.85 4.59
N MET A 427 51.18 32.30 5.70
CA MET A 427 50.67 30.91 5.81
C MET A 427 49.37 30.85 6.61
N ILE A 428 48.29 30.37 5.97
CA ILE A 428 47.06 29.99 6.67
C ILE A 428 47.29 28.61 7.30
N SER A 429 47.42 28.58 8.63
CA SER A 429 47.88 27.42 9.41
C SER A 429 46.76 26.64 10.10
N SER A 430 45.55 27.21 10.17
CA SER A 430 44.31 26.57 10.65
C SER A 430 43.10 27.05 9.84
N LEU A 431 41.99 26.31 9.85
CA LEU A 431 40.73 26.71 9.18
C LEU A 431 40.09 27.95 9.81
N THR A 432 40.46 28.27 11.05
CA THR A 432 40.07 29.50 11.75
C THR A 432 41.08 30.64 11.60
N ASP A 433 42.17 30.40 10.86
CA ASP A 433 43.24 31.38 10.67
C ASP A 433 42.81 32.48 9.70
N GLY A 434 43.31 33.69 9.93
CA GLY A 434 42.83 34.89 9.26
C GLY A 434 43.83 36.03 9.37
N ASP A 435 44.52 36.28 8.27
CA ASP A 435 45.60 37.23 8.12
C ASP A 435 45.07 38.59 7.64
N TYR A 436 45.06 39.58 8.52
CA TYR A 436 44.44 40.88 8.22
C TYR A 436 45.47 41.97 7.94
N PHE A 437 45.20 42.77 6.91
CA PHE A 437 46.05 43.84 6.41
C PHE A 437 45.30 45.18 6.40
N THR A 438 45.98 46.27 6.75
CA THR A 438 45.40 47.64 6.70
C THR A 438 46.20 48.57 5.80
N PHE A 439 45.50 49.34 4.96
CA PHE A 439 46.13 50.32 4.07
C PHE A 439 45.27 51.57 3.84
N THR A 440 45.91 52.71 3.54
CA THR A 440 45.24 53.95 3.14
C THR A 440 45.33 54.15 1.63
N ALA A 441 44.19 54.33 0.95
CA ALA A 441 44.14 54.53 -0.50
C ALA A 441 44.64 55.93 -0.91
N GLY A 442 45.62 55.99 -1.81
CA GLY A 442 46.20 57.23 -2.33
C GLY A 442 45.45 57.87 -3.51
N ALA A 443 44.49 57.15 -4.11
CA ALA A 443 43.67 57.59 -5.23
C ALA A 443 42.23 57.08 -5.08
N THR A 444 41.26 57.77 -5.71
CA THR A 444 39.88 57.28 -5.84
C THR A 444 39.80 56.45 -7.11
N GLY A 445 39.30 55.22 -7.00
CA GLY A 445 39.47 54.21 -8.03
C GLY A 445 38.97 52.83 -7.63
N VAL A 446 39.60 51.79 -8.19
CA VAL A 446 39.31 50.37 -7.98
C VAL A 446 40.61 49.70 -7.53
N ALA A 447 40.73 49.33 -6.27
CA ALA A 447 41.86 48.56 -5.76
C ALA A 447 41.78 47.11 -6.23
N THR A 448 42.80 46.60 -6.90
CA THR A 448 42.88 45.19 -7.34
C THR A 448 43.82 44.41 -6.42
N PHE A 449 43.33 43.31 -5.86
CA PHE A 449 44.03 42.37 -5.00
C PHE A 449 44.15 41.03 -5.73
N SER A 450 45.16 40.23 -5.44
CA SER A 450 45.27 38.84 -5.92
C SER A 450 46.17 38.04 -5.00
N ALA A 451 46.01 36.72 -4.93
CA ALA A 451 46.93 35.83 -4.24
C ALA A 451 47.46 34.77 -5.21
N THR A 452 48.69 34.31 -4.98
CA THR A 452 49.21 33.07 -5.58
C THR A 452 49.35 32.05 -4.46
N GLU A 453 48.68 30.91 -4.59
CA GLU A 453 48.49 29.92 -3.52
C GLU A 453 49.29 28.64 -3.75
N SER A 454 49.44 27.82 -2.70
CA SER A 454 50.12 26.53 -2.78
C SER A 454 49.63 25.54 -1.72
N HIS A 455 49.82 24.23 -2.00
CA HIS A 455 49.16 23.11 -1.33
C HIS A 455 47.65 23.10 -1.61
N GLU A 456 46.81 22.94 -0.60
CA GLU A 456 45.35 22.84 -0.75
C GLU A 456 44.63 24.13 -0.37
N LEU A 457 45.37 25.20 -0.05
CA LEU A 457 44.80 26.50 0.27
C LEU A 457 43.99 27.05 -0.91
N ASP A 458 42.71 27.33 -0.64
CA ASP A 458 41.79 28.15 -1.43
C ASP A 458 41.51 29.44 -0.61
N VAL A 459 42.06 30.58 -1.04
CA VAL A 459 41.99 31.83 -0.25
C VAL A 459 40.61 32.46 -0.31
N ALA A 460 39.96 32.51 0.85
CA ALA A 460 38.82 33.37 1.11
C ALA A 460 39.28 34.79 1.44
N TRP A 461 38.58 35.79 0.92
CA TRP A 461 38.91 37.21 1.11
C TRP A 461 37.84 37.92 1.94
N ASP A 462 38.25 38.61 3.00
CA ASP A 462 37.37 39.53 3.77
C ASP A 462 37.74 40.98 3.49
N PHE A 463 36.90 41.72 2.77
CA PHE A 463 37.11 43.15 2.51
C PHE A 463 36.61 44.09 3.61
N GLY A 464 36.38 43.60 4.84
CA GLY A 464 35.98 44.40 6.00
C GLY A 464 34.64 45.10 5.81
N GLY A 465 33.70 44.43 5.12
CA GLY A 465 32.39 44.98 4.75
C GLY A 465 32.39 45.97 3.57
N ASN A 466 33.50 46.10 2.84
CA ASN A 466 33.54 46.85 1.58
C ASN A 466 33.16 45.95 0.40
N VAL A 467 32.50 46.51 -0.61
CA VAL A 467 32.10 45.78 -1.83
C VAL A 467 33.33 45.56 -2.72
N ALA A 468 33.64 44.29 -2.99
CA ALA A 468 34.70 43.86 -3.91
C ALA A 468 34.17 42.84 -4.93
N THR A 469 34.67 42.93 -6.16
CA THR A 469 34.23 42.15 -7.32
C THR A 469 35.36 41.24 -7.77
N GLN A 470 35.17 39.92 -7.74
CA GLN A 470 36.15 38.96 -8.26
C GLN A 470 36.23 39.01 -9.80
N SER A 471 37.42 38.83 -10.35
CA SER A 471 37.73 38.82 -11.78
C SER A 471 38.95 37.92 -12.04
N GLY A 472 38.70 36.62 -12.19
CA GLY A 472 39.75 35.59 -12.18
C GLY A 472 40.35 35.44 -10.77
N GLU A 473 41.66 35.19 -10.70
CA GLU A 473 42.46 35.11 -9.46
C GLU A 473 42.65 36.47 -8.76
N SER A 474 41.84 37.48 -9.09
CA SER A 474 41.96 38.85 -8.59
C SER A 474 40.62 39.43 -8.12
N TRP A 475 40.63 40.15 -7.01
CA TRP A 475 39.47 40.86 -6.45
C TRP A 475 39.59 42.36 -6.67
N THR A 476 38.48 43.07 -6.87
CA THR A 476 38.49 44.49 -7.23
C THR A 476 37.51 45.32 -6.38
N MET A 477 38.01 46.23 -5.54
CA MET A 477 37.23 47.01 -4.57
C MET A 477 37.22 48.51 -4.93
N ASN A 478 36.07 49.16 -4.93
CA ASN A 478 36.03 50.62 -5.12
C ASN A 478 36.61 51.37 -3.91
N VAL A 479 37.71 52.10 -4.12
CA VAL A 479 38.44 52.86 -3.09
C VAL A 479 38.33 54.37 -3.30
N VAL A 480 38.44 55.13 -2.20
CA VAL A 480 38.38 56.60 -2.19
C VAL A 480 39.66 57.17 -1.59
N ALA A 481 40.26 58.14 -2.29
CA ALA A 481 41.50 58.79 -1.86
C ALA A 481 41.40 59.34 -0.42
N GLY A 482 42.32 58.89 0.43
CA GLY A 482 42.44 59.30 1.83
C GLY A 482 41.67 58.44 2.84
N GLN A 483 40.90 57.43 2.40
CA GLN A 483 40.29 56.45 3.31
C GLN A 483 41.24 55.29 3.63
N THR A 484 41.07 54.70 4.81
CA THR A 484 41.76 53.47 5.22
C THR A 484 40.81 52.29 5.10
N TYR A 485 41.34 51.19 4.59
CA TYR A 485 40.66 49.92 4.35
C TYR A 485 41.38 48.80 5.12
N THR A 486 40.61 47.80 5.54
CA THR A 486 41.11 46.54 6.09
C THR A 486 40.72 45.44 5.10
N VAL A 487 41.65 44.52 4.82
CA VAL A 487 41.42 43.35 3.98
C VAL A 487 42.08 42.14 4.64
N GLY A 488 41.33 41.07 4.85
CA GLY A 488 41.80 39.80 5.36
C GLY A 488 41.92 38.74 4.26
N LEU A 489 42.88 37.84 4.44
CA LEU A 489 42.93 36.53 3.78
C LEU A 489 42.65 35.46 4.85
N SER A 490 41.73 34.56 4.56
CA SER A 490 41.51 33.32 5.31
C SER A 490 41.41 32.17 4.30
N THR A 491 40.96 31.00 4.72
CA THR A 491 40.69 29.87 3.81
C THR A 491 39.19 29.64 3.62
N SER A 492 38.77 29.30 2.40
CA SER A 492 37.48 28.66 2.11
C SER A 492 37.59 27.13 1.97
N GLY A 493 38.81 26.61 1.83
CA GLY A 493 39.12 25.18 1.76
C GLY A 493 40.63 24.94 1.90
N GLY A 494 40.99 23.90 2.65
CA GLY A 494 42.39 23.49 2.85
C GLY A 494 43.29 24.50 3.56
N LEU A 495 44.58 24.16 3.67
CA LEU A 495 45.63 24.93 4.35
C LEU A 495 46.86 25.07 3.44
N GLY A 496 47.68 26.10 3.67
CA GLY A 496 48.87 26.33 2.85
C GLY A 496 49.41 27.75 2.88
N TYR A 497 50.19 28.10 1.85
CA TYR A 497 50.93 29.38 1.76
C TYR A 497 50.39 30.25 0.63
N TYR A 498 50.45 31.57 0.81
CA TYR A 498 50.05 32.55 -0.19
C TYR A 498 51.08 33.67 -0.42
N ASP A 499 51.09 34.23 -1.63
CA ASP A 499 51.74 35.49 -2.02
C ASP A 499 50.65 36.49 -2.48
N MET A 500 50.30 37.49 -1.67
CA MET A 500 49.32 38.55 -1.96
C MET A 500 49.92 39.75 -2.69
N ASP A 501 49.24 40.24 -3.73
CA ASP A 501 49.46 41.50 -4.45
C ASP A 501 48.29 42.50 -4.24
N VAL A 502 48.58 43.81 -4.19
CA VAL A 502 47.58 44.91 -4.08
C VAL A 502 47.93 46.12 -4.96
N SER A 503 46.99 46.63 -5.77
CA SER A 503 47.13 47.77 -6.72
C SER A 503 45.85 48.63 -6.89
N ILE A 504 45.80 49.72 -7.70
CA ILE A 504 44.62 50.66 -7.82
C ILE A 504 44.39 51.28 -9.26
N GLU A 505 43.19 51.09 -9.88
CA GLU A 505 42.64 51.61 -11.21
C GLU A 505 41.18 52.22 -11.13
N SER A 506 40.16 52.02 -12.03
CA SER A 506 38.73 52.55 -11.88
C SER A 506 37.60 52.14 -12.92
N SER A 507 36.30 51.87 -12.53
CA SER A 507 35.00 52.06 -13.31
C SER A 507 33.67 51.45 -12.67
N PHE A 508 32.44 51.64 -13.25
CA PHE A 508 31.10 51.08 -12.80
C PHE A 508 29.88 51.21 -13.82
N THR A 509 28.86 50.30 -13.86
CA THR A 509 27.67 50.22 -14.80
C THR A 509 26.49 49.22 -14.42
N PHE A 510 25.26 49.23 -15.04
CA PHE A 510 24.10 48.27 -14.78
C PHE A 510 23.10 47.91 -15.95
N VAL A 511 22.13 46.97 -15.75
CA VAL A 511 21.08 46.40 -16.68
C VAL A 511 19.61 46.49 -16.12
N ASP A 512 18.55 46.29 -16.93
CA ASP A 512 17.10 46.41 -16.55
C ASP A 512 16.24 45.17 -16.92
N TRP A 513 15.43 44.67 -15.97
CA TRP A 513 14.51 43.53 -16.10
C TRP A 513 13.02 43.89 -15.99
N GLY A 514 12.67 45.10 -15.55
CA GLY A 514 11.29 45.58 -15.52
C GLY A 514 10.42 45.00 -14.40
N ASN A 515 9.14 44.72 -14.69
CA ASN A 515 8.09 44.58 -13.67
C ASN A 515 7.74 43.13 -13.32
N ILE A 516 7.89 42.75 -12.05
CA ILE A 516 7.58 41.42 -11.49
C ILE A 516 6.08 41.34 -11.16
N GLY A 517 5.25 41.04 -12.16
CA GLY A 517 3.80 40.85 -12.01
C GLY A 517 3.35 39.40 -11.81
N GLY A 518 4.29 38.48 -11.69
CA GLY A 518 4.10 37.04 -11.55
C GLY A 518 5.48 36.38 -11.34
N GLN A 519 5.59 35.06 -11.55
CA GLN A 519 6.91 34.43 -11.57
C GLN A 519 7.66 34.75 -12.88
N GLN A 520 8.86 35.28 -12.76
CA GLN A 520 9.85 35.38 -13.83
C GLN A 520 10.95 34.36 -13.58
N SER A 521 11.53 33.80 -14.64
CA SER A 521 12.67 32.89 -14.56
C SER A 521 13.66 33.21 -15.67
N HIS A 522 14.91 33.43 -15.28
CA HIS A 522 16.02 33.77 -16.15
C HIS A 522 17.03 32.62 -16.05
N ASN A 523 16.91 31.68 -16.98
CA ASN A 523 17.63 30.42 -16.93
C ASN A 523 18.91 30.46 -17.78
N GLY A 524 19.93 29.69 -17.38
CA GLY A 524 21.22 29.64 -18.06
C GLY A 524 21.95 30.98 -18.11
N MET A 525 21.86 31.76 -17.04
CA MET A 525 22.61 33.01 -16.91
C MET A 525 24.08 32.75 -16.61
N ASN A 526 24.95 33.26 -17.47
CA ASN A 526 26.39 33.33 -17.21
C ASN A 526 26.70 34.59 -16.39
N ILE A 527 26.90 34.41 -15.08
CA ILE A 527 27.38 35.42 -14.14
C ILE A 527 28.90 35.31 -14.05
N ALA A 528 29.59 36.44 -14.16
CA ALA A 528 31.05 36.53 -14.00
C ALA A 528 31.41 37.90 -13.39
N GLY A 529 31.68 37.91 -12.08
CA GLY A 529 31.86 39.11 -11.28
C GLY A 529 30.53 39.65 -10.74
N GLU A 530 30.23 40.91 -11.03
CA GLU A 530 29.10 41.64 -10.44
C GLU A 530 28.14 42.12 -11.54
N ALA A 531 26.88 41.70 -11.44
CA ALA A 531 25.84 42.03 -12.40
C ALA A 531 24.63 42.68 -11.71
N TRP A 532 24.36 43.92 -12.10
CA TRP A 532 23.28 44.74 -11.55
C TRP A 532 22.05 44.74 -12.44
N TYR A 533 20.89 44.43 -11.87
CA TYR A 533 19.60 44.33 -12.56
C TYR A 533 18.52 45.17 -11.87
N ARG A 534 17.92 46.12 -12.59
CA ARG A 534 16.77 46.88 -12.10
C ARG A 534 15.48 46.05 -12.21
N VAL A 535 14.72 45.96 -11.12
CA VAL A 535 13.40 45.31 -11.06
C VAL A 535 12.36 46.23 -10.41
N VAL A 536 11.08 46.01 -10.71
CA VAL A 536 9.96 46.78 -10.16
C VAL A 536 8.91 45.82 -9.61
N ALA A 537 8.42 46.08 -8.40
CA ALA A 537 7.37 45.28 -7.77
C ALA A 537 6.02 45.45 -8.49
N GLY A 538 5.48 44.38 -9.08
CA GLY A 538 4.20 44.45 -9.80
C GLY A 538 2.97 44.60 -8.90
N GLN A 539 3.07 44.17 -7.64
CA GLN A 539 2.04 44.36 -6.61
C GLN A 539 2.69 44.54 -5.23
N SER A 540 1.89 44.87 -4.22
CA SER A 540 2.38 44.94 -2.84
C SER A 540 2.43 43.53 -2.25
N GLY A 541 3.59 43.14 -1.70
CA GLY A 541 3.88 41.78 -1.27
C GLY A 541 5.37 41.55 -1.10
N TYR A 542 5.77 40.32 -0.80
CA TYR A 542 7.18 39.91 -0.81
C TYR A 542 7.69 39.87 -2.24
N VAL A 543 8.66 40.72 -2.57
CA VAL A 543 9.58 40.49 -3.69
C VAL A 543 10.57 39.43 -3.22
N THR A 544 10.38 38.22 -3.72
CA THR A 544 11.27 37.09 -3.49
C THR A 544 12.17 36.93 -4.72
N ALA A 545 13.48 36.94 -4.53
CA ALA A 545 14.43 36.49 -5.54
C ALA A 545 15.08 35.21 -5.03
N GLN A 546 15.08 34.17 -5.86
CA GLN A 546 15.86 32.95 -5.64
C GLN A 546 16.81 32.75 -6.81
N ALA A 547 18.00 32.23 -6.55
CA ALA A 547 18.88 31.69 -7.59
C ALA A 547 18.99 30.19 -7.34
N ALA A 548 19.02 29.39 -8.40
CA ALA A 548 19.37 27.98 -8.35
C ALA A 548 20.51 27.74 -9.33
N PHE A 549 21.53 27.03 -8.90
CA PHE A 549 22.75 26.81 -9.68
C PHE A 549 23.51 25.62 -9.08
N ALA A 550 24.31 24.93 -9.88
CA ALA A 550 25.27 23.99 -9.31
C ALA A 550 26.42 24.77 -8.70
N ASN A 551 26.58 24.78 -7.36
CA ASN A 551 27.71 25.44 -6.69
C ASN A 551 29.07 24.85 -7.14
N THR A 552 29.08 23.61 -7.61
CA THR A 552 30.24 22.99 -8.29
C THR A 552 30.65 23.67 -9.60
N SER A 553 29.80 24.52 -10.18
CA SER A 553 30.10 25.42 -11.31
C SER A 553 30.36 26.87 -10.86
N GLY A 554 30.50 27.08 -9.54
CA GLY A 554 30.80 28.32 -8.83
C GLY A 554 29.59 28.91 -8.09
N ASN A 555 29.83 29.68 -7.01
CA ASN A 555 28.75 30.30 -6.23
C ASN A 555 28.26 31.61 -6.87
N VAL A 556 26.99 31.96 -6.59
CA VAL A 556 26.49 33.34 -6.77
C VAL A 556 25.62 33.76 -5.59
N ASP A 557 25.85 34.96 -5.08
CA ASP A 557 25.06 35.60 -4.01
C ASP A 557 24.01 36.57 -4.60
N LEU A 558 22.94 36.81 -3.83
CA LEU A 558 21.87 37.76 -4.19
C LEU A 558 21.78 38.89 -3.16
N ALA A 559 21.84 40.14 -3.60
CA ALA A 559 21.60 41.30 -2.75
C ALA A 559 20.59 42.26 -3.38
N LEU A 560 19.58 42.68 -2.61
CA LEU A 560 18.54 43.61 -3.06
C LEU A 560 18.80 45.01 -2.51
N TYR A 561 18.78 46.02 -3.37
CA TYR A 561 19.03 47.42 -3.04
C TYR A 561 17.83 48.30 -3.39
N ASP A 562 17.66 49.39 -2.65
CA ASP A 562 16.70 50.44 -2.95
C ASP A 562 17.17 51.39 -4.07
N SER A 563 16.30 52.31 -4.48
CA SER A 563 16.62 53.35 -5.49
C SER A 563 17.77 54.32 -5.12
N ASN A 564 18.26 54.29 -3.88
CA ASN A 564 19.37 55.10 -3.38
C ASN A 564 20.68 54.28 -3.26
N MET A 565 20.70 53.03 -3.74
CA MET A 565 21.78 52.06 -3.57
C MET A 565 22.06 51.71 -2.09
N GLN A 566 21.03 51.74 -1.24
CA GLN A 566 21.09 51.18 0.11
C GLN A 566 20.61 49.72 0.05
N MET A 567 21.40 48.82 0.62
CA MET A 567 21.05 47.40 0.72
C MET A 567 19.83 47.22 1.64
N LEU A 568 18.88 46.40 1.20
CA LEU A 568 17.64 46.08 1.89
C LEU A 568 17.64 44.69 2.50
N ASP A 569 18.19 43.73 1.75
CA ASP A 569 18.32 42.32 2.14
C ASP A 569 19.43 41.66 1.30
N GLN A 570 20.06 40.60 1.82
CA GLN A 570 21.05 39.81 1.09
C GLN A 570 21.02 38.33 1.50
N SER A 571 21.31 37.47 0.53
CA SER A 571 21.58 36.06 0.71
C SER A 571 23.08 35.82 0.61
N THR A 572 23.60 34.98 1.48
CA THR A 572 25.03 34.65 1.59
C THR A 572 25.20 33.16 1.95
N THR A 573 24.43 32.29 1.29
CA THR A 573 24.55 30.85 1.51
C THR A 573 25.61 30.25 0.60
N THR A 574 26.08 29.06 0.95
CA THR A 574 27.00 28.25 0.14
C THR A 574 26.27 27.06 -0.50
N GLY A 575 24.94 27.13 -0.57
CA GLY A 575 24.11 26.09 -1.15
C GLY A 575 24.09 26.11 -2.68
N ASN A 576 23.36 25.16 -3.27
CA ASN A 576 23.01 25.19 -4.70
C ASN A 576 21.90 26.20 -5.03
N GLY A 577 21.74 27.25 -4.20
CA GLY A 577 20.75 28.28 -4.41
C GLY A 577 20.54 29.26 -3.25
N GLU A 578 20.33 30.52 -3.63
CA GLU A 578 20.19 31.68 -2.75
C GLU A 578 18.74 32.15 -2.63
N ARG A 579 18.44 32.97 -1.61
CA ARG A 579 17.14 33.61 -1.45
C ARG A 579 17.16 34.93 -0.68
N VAL A 580 16.53 35.97 -1.23
CA VAL A 580 16.16 37.22 -0.51
C VAL A 580 14.65 37.45 -0.56
N ASP A 581 14.08 38.04 0.51
CA ASP A 581 12.64 38.26 0.70
C ASP A 581 12.34 39.67 1.25
N HIS A 582 11.96 40.61 0.39
CA HIS A 582 11.66 41.99 0.81
C HIS A 582 10.19 42.38 0.64
N LEU A 583 9.57 42.95 1.66
CA LEU A 583 8.17 43.41 1.60
C LEU A 583 8.06 44.77 0.87
N ALA A 584 7.66 44.73 -0.40
CA ALA A 584 7.56 45.88 -1.29
C ALA A 584 6.14 46.44 -1.42
N THR A 585 6.05 47.69 -1.88
CA THR A 585 4.82 48.34 -2.36
C THR A 585 4.69 48.20 -3.88
N ALA A 586 3.46 48.08 -4.40
CA ALA A 586 3.22 48.07 -5.85
C ALA A 586 3.84 49.30 -6.56
N GLY A 587 4.70 49.06 -7.55
CA GLY A 587 5.41 50.08 -8.32
C GLY A 587 6.74 50.55 -7.71
N GLU A 588 7.19 49.95 -6.61
CA GLU A 588 8.48 50.25 -5.98
C GLU A 588 9.65 49.65 -6.78
N GLU A 589 10.75 50.41 -6.91
CA GLU A 589 11.90 50.07 -7.75
C GLU A 589 13.08 49.60 -6.89
N PHE A 590 13.67 48.47 -7.29
CA PHE A 590 14.80 47.83 -6.63
C PHE A 590 15.90 47.49 -7.63
N TYR A 591 17.11 47.29 -7.11
CA TYR A 591 18.26 46.81 -7.87
C TYR A 591 18.71 45.50 -7.26
N LEU A 592 18.51 44.40 -7.97
CA LEU A 592 19.08 43.10 -7.64
C LEU A 592 20.53 43.10 -8.13
N CYS A 593 21.48 43.00 -7.21
CA CYS A 593 22.84 42.64 -7.53
C CYS A 593 22.98 41.11 -7.44
N ILE A 594 23.61 40.53 -8.45
CA ILE A 594 24.05 39.14 -8.46
C ILE A 594 25.56 39.17 -8.55
N THR A 595 26.23 38.62 -7.53
CA THR A 595 27.69 38.63 -7.39
C THR A 595 28.22 37.21 -7.33
N GLY A 596 29.28 36.91 -8.07
CA GLY A 596 29.93 35.59 -8.06
C GLY A 596 30.37 35.17 -9.46
N THR A 597 30.61 33.89 -9.67
CA THR A 597 30.96 33.35 -10.99
C THR A 597 30.28 32.00 -11.18
N ASN A 598 29.33 31.91 -12.11
CA ASN A 598 28.73 30.64 -12.52
C ASN A 598 28.16 30.79 -13.94
N SER A 599 28.44 29.83 -14.82
CA SER A 599 28.02 29.87 -16.22
C SER A 599 26.55 29.52 -16.48
N ASP A 600 25.85 28.95 -15.49
CA ASP A 600 24.53 28.33 -15.62
C ASP A 600 23.68 28.59 -14.35
N VAL A 601 23.27 29.85 -14.15
CA VAL A 601 22.39 30.27 -13.05
C VAL A 601 20.94 30.41 -13.52
N ASP A 602 20.03 29.79 -12.78
CA ASP A 602 18.58 29.90 -12.94
C ASP A 602 18.00 30.85 -11.87
N VAL A 603 17.80 32.12 -12.22
CA VAL A 603 17.25 33.14 -11.31
C VAL A 603 15.73 33.19 -11.42
N ARG A 604 15.02 32.97 -10.31
CA ARG A 604 13.57 33.05 -10.18
C ARG A 604 13.17 34.27 -9.35
N LEU A 605 12.37 35.15 -9.93
CA LEU A 605 11.80 36.33 -9.26
C LEU A 605 10.29 36.15 -9.14
N THR A 606 9.73 36.41 -7.96
CA THR A 606 8.27 36.38 -7.75
C THR A 606 7.83 37.49 -6.80
N ASN A 607 6.59 37.94 -6.98
CA ASN A 607 5.90 38.85 -6.07
C ASN A 607 4.43 38.45 -6.03
N LEU A 608 4.16 37.26 -5.49
CA LEU A 608 2.82 36.65 -5.45
C LEU A 608 2.23 36.55 -4.04
N VAL A 609 3.04 36.61 -2.98
CA VAL A 609 2.59 36.43 -1.59
C VAL A 609 2.68 37.74 -0.82
N ASN A 610 1.60 38.12 -0.13
CA ASN A 610 1.51 39.32 0.69
C ASN A 610 0.96 39.00 2.10
N LYS A 611 1.61 39.52 3.15
CA LYS A 611 1.20 39.35 4.55
C LYS A 611 0.69 40.67 5.13
N ILE A 612 -0.61 40.73 5.42
CA ILE A 612 -1.28 41.88 6.02
C ILE A 612 -1.76 41.49 7.43
N GLY A 613 -0.96 41.83 8.45
CA GLY A 613 -1.23 41.46 9.83
C GLY A 613 -1.20 39.94 10.03
N GLY A 614 -2.36 39.37 10.36
CA GLY A 614 -2.58 37.93 10.53
C GLY A 614 -3.25 37.24 9.34
N GLN A 615 -3.32 37.90 8.19
CA GLN A 615 -3.78 37.32 6.93
C GLN A 615 -2.62 37.25 5.92
N VAL A 616 -2.52 36.13 5.20
CA VAL A 616 -1.67 35.96 4.01
C VAL A 616 -2.56 35.82 2.78
N VAL A 617 -2.19 36.51 1.71
CA VAL A 617 -2.82 36.43 0.39
C VAL A 617 -1.77 35.97 -0.62
N ALA A 618 -2.09 34.94 -1.39
CA ALA A 618 -1.29 34.48 -2.51
C ALA A 618 -2.09 34.66 -3.80
N SER A 619 -1.59 35.51 -4.68
CA SER A 619 -2.16 35.74 -6.02
C SER A 619 -1.60 34.72 -7.00
N GLY A 620 -2.40 34.34 -7.98
CA GLY A 620 -1.98 33.64 -9.19
C GLY A 620 -1.83 34.58 -10.37
N THR A 621 -1.64 33.99 -11.55
CA THR A 621 -1.12 34.64 -12.74
C THR A 621 -2.07 34.46 -13.94
N SER A 622 -1.51 34.18 -15.11
CA SER A 622 -2.23 33.85 -16.36
C SER A 622 -1.67 32.58 -17.02
N ALA A 623 -0.88 31.83 -16.25
CA ALA A 623 -0.30 30.53 -16.57
C ALA A 623 -0.69 29.57 -15.44
N ASN A 624 -0.50 28.26 -15.64
CA ASN A 624 -0.82 27.26 -14.63
C ASN A 624 -0.01 27.51 -13.34
N ASP A 625 -0.70 27.79 -12.25
CA ASP A 625 -0.11 28.03 -10.93
C ASP A 625 -0.33 26.83 -9.99
N THR A 626 0.68 26.50 -9.17
CA THR A 626 0.64 25.37 -8.22
C THR A 626 0.84 25.84 -6.79
N TYR A 627 -0.05 25.48 -5.89
CA TYR A 627 -0.06 25.88 -4.49
C TYR A 627 0.07 24.68 -3.55
N SER A 628 0.70 24.88 -2.40
CA SER A 628 0.53 23.96 -1.27
C SER A 628 0.38 24.71 0.04
N PHE A 629 -0.45 24.21 0.95
CA PHE A 629 -0.65 24.77 2.29
C PHE A 629 -0.63 23.66 3.33
N THR A 630 0.11 23.84 4.42
CA THR A 630 0.18 22.90 5.55
C THR A 630 -0.16 23.62 6.85
N ALA A 631 -1.16 23.11 7.58
CA ALA A 631 -1.52 23.59 8.91
C ALA A 631 -0.58 23.04 9.99
N GLY A 632 -0.27 23.84 11.01
CA GLY A 632 0.66 23.46 12.07
C GLY A 632 0.92 24.62 13.04
N SER A 633 1.87 24.45 13.96
CA SER A 633 2.37 25.56 14.80
C SER A 633 3.11 26.61 13.97
N VAL A 634 3.76 26.18 12.90
CA VAL A 634 4.21 27.02 11.79
C VAL A 634 3.44 26.56 10.55
N HIS A 635 2.69 27.46 9.94
CA HIS A 635 2.01 27.22 8.67
C HIS A 635 3.01 27.33 7.52
N SER A 636 2.98 26.36 6.60
CA SER A 636 3.73 26.42 5.35
C SER A 636 2.80 26.77 4.19
N LEU A 637 3.27 27.60 3.26
CA LEU A 637 2.58 27.95 2.02
C LEU A 637 3.61 27.96 0.87
N SER A 638 3.37 27.18 -0.18
CA SER A 638 4.15 27.26 -1.42
C SER A 638 3.31 27.81 -2.57
N VAL A 639 3.95 28.58 -3.46
CA VAL A 639 3.39 29.07 -4.72
C VAL A 639 4.45 28.85 -5.81
N ASN A 640 4.14 28.04 -6.82
CA ASN A 640 5.04 27.68 -7.93
C ASN A 640 6.42 27.15 -7.48
N GLY A 641 6.42 26.39 -6.37
CA GLY A 641 7.61 25.85 -5.73
C GLY A 641 8.37 26.85 -4.83
N VAL A 642 7.90 28.10 -4.72
CA VAL A 642 8.45 29.10 -3.80
C VAL A 642 7.71 28.99 -2.47
N SER A 643 8.36 28.36 -1.49
CA SER A 643 7.78 28.12 -0.15
C SER A 643 8.01 29.28 0.82
N TYR A 644 7.08 29.47 1.75
CA TYR A 644 7.05 30.50 2.80
C TYR A 644 6.55 29.87 4.12
N SER A 645 7.04 30.36 5.25
CA SER A 645 6.69 29.85 6.58
C SER A 645 6.15 30.97 7.47
N PHE A 646 5.06 30.71 8.22
CA PHE A 646 4.36 31.70 9.02
C PHE A 646 4.01 31.17 10.42
N ASP A 647 4.28 31.94 11.47
CA ASP A 647 3.90 31.61 12.85
C ASP A 647 2.37 31.56 13.01
N GLY A 648 1.83 30.37 13.29
CA GLY A 648 0.40 30.10 13.45
C GLY A 648 -0.23 30.75 14.69
N ALA A 649 0.57 31.24 15.65
CA ALA A 649 0.06 32.07 16.73
C ALA A 649 -0.32 33.49 16.26
N THR A 650 0.16 33.92 15.09
CA THR A 650 -0.04 35.29 14.56
C THR A 650 -0.74 35.35 13.20
N VAL A 651 -0.63 34.31 12.37
CA VAL A 651 -1.27 34.21 11.06
C VAL A 651 -2.28 33.08 11.07
N THR A 652 -3.56 33.43 10.89
CA THR A 652 -4.68 32.48 11.01
C THR A 652 -5.57 32.43 9.78
N ASN A 653 -5.35 33.31 8.80
CA ASN A 653 -6.15 33.38 7.57
C ASN A 653 -5.26 33.34 6.34
N PHE A 654 -5.54 32.42 5.43
CA PHE A 654 -4.85 32.29 4.14
C PHE A 654 -5.86 32.38 3.00
N SER A 655 -5.49 33.08 1.92
CA SER A 655 -6.32 33.26 0.75
C SER A 655 -5.49 33.13 -0.52
N MET A 656 -5.69 32.03 -1.23
CA MET A 656 -5.03 31.69 -2.50
C MET A 656 -6.02 31.88 -3.66
N ASN A 657 -5.55 32.25 -4.84
CA ASN A 657 -6.40 32.39 -6.03
C ASN A 657 -5.59 32.16 -7.30
N GLY A 658 -5.77 31.03 -8.00
CA GLY A 658 -4.99 30.69 -9.22
C GLY A 658 -5.18 31.69 -10.36
N GLY A 659 -6.37 32.28 -10.45
CA GLY A 659 -6.66 33.36 -11.39
C GLY A 659 -7.05 32.85 -12.77
N ALA A 660 -6.08 32.54 -13.62
CA ALA A 660 -6.34 32.02 -14.97
C ALA A 660 -5.22 31.08 -15.42
N GLY A 661 -5.53 29.80 -15.52
CA GLY A 661 -4.58 28.78 -15.93
C GLY A 661 -5.26 27.41 -15.98
N SER A 662 -4.55 26.42 -15.46
CA SER A 662 -5.08 25.14 -15.02
C SER A 662 -4.36 24.89 -13.71
N ASP A 663 -4.97 25.36 -12.64
CA ASP A 663 -4.32 25.68 -11.38
C ASP A 663 -4.58 24.58 -10.35
N ALA A 664 -3.58 24.29 -9.52
CA ALA A 664 -3.60 23.16 -8.61
C ALA A 664 -3.27 23.57 -7.18
N ILE A 665 -3.95 22.97 -6.19
CA ILE A 665 -3.63 23.17 -4.78
C ILE A 665 -3.63 21.86 -3.98
N THR A 666 -2.61 21.69 -3.13
CA THR A 666 -2.59 20.70 -2.05
C THR A 666 -2.76 21.36 -0.69
N PHE A 667 -3.79 20.97 0.06
CA PHE A 667 -3.98 21.33 1.46
C PHE A 667 -3.59 20.17 2.38
N THR A 668 -2.98 20.45 3.51
CA THR A 668 -2.70 19.50 4.60
C THR A 668 -3.23 20.07 5.91
N GLY A 669 -4.09 19.29 6.57
CA GLY A 669 -4.76 19.62 7.82
C GLY A 669 -3.84 19.59 9.04
N SER A 670 -4.41 20.00 10.16
CA SER A 670 -3.77 19.95 11.47
C SER A 670 -3.97 18.58 12.13
N SER A 671 -3.32 18.35 13.27
CA SER A 671 -3.50 17.12 14.07
C SER A 671 -4.72 17.18 15.00
N GLY A 672 -5.77 17.88 14.59
CA GLY A 672 -7.05 17.95 15.30
C GLY A 672 -8.17 18.43 14.38
N ASN A 673 -9.41 18.26 14.84
CA ASN A 673 -10.64 18.37 14.05
C ASN A 673 -10.68 19.54 13.03
N ASP A 674 -10.65 19.16 11.76
CA ASP A 674 -10.68 20.04 10.59
C ASP A 674 -11.98 19.90 9.79
N MET A 675 -12.34 20.96 9.09
CA MET A 675 -13.47 21.05 8.17
C MET A 675 -12.98 21.50 6.80
N ALA A 676 -13.11 20.61 5.80
CA ALA A 676 -12.92 20.92 4.40
C ALA A 676 -14.28 21.20 3.74
N THR A 677 -14.34 22.23 2.90
CA THR A 677 -15.48 22.53 2.03
C THR A 677 -14.95 22.84 0.64
N VAL A 678 -15.31 22.02 -0.34
CA VAL A 678 -14.76 22.01 -1.69
C VAL A 678 -15.89 22.29 -2.68
N ARG A 679 -15.72 23.31 -3.51
CA ARG A 679 -16.60 23.67 -4.63
C ARG A 679 -15.73 24.03 -5.81
N VAL A 680 -16.25 23.86 -7.03
CA VAL A 680 -15.58 24.40 -8.22
C VAL A 680 -15.40 25.92 -8.07
N ASN A 681 -14.17 26.39 -8.29
CA ASN A 681 -13.70 27.76 -8.05
C ASN A 681 -13.69 28.26 -6.59
N TRP A 682 -14.03 27.45 -5.56
CA TRP A 682 -13.88 27.84 -4.16
C TRP A 682 -13.73 26.67 -3.20
N THR A 683 -12.57 26.58 -2.55
CA THR A 683 -12.26 25.62 -1.49
C THR A 683 -11.89 26.36 -0.19
N ASN A 684 -12.26 25.79 0.95
CA ASN A 684 -11.79 26.20 2.27
C ASN A 684 -11.46 24.97 3.14
N LEU A 685 -10.24 24.93 3.67
CA LEU A 685 -9.86 24.07 4.79
C LEU A 685 -9.75 24.94 6.05
N SER A 686 -10.34 24.52 7.16
CA SER A 686 -10.29 25.28 8.41
C SER A 686 -10.33 24.38 9.64
N GLY A 687 -9.57 24.73 10.66
CA GLY A 687 -9.48 24.02 11.92
C GLY A 687 -9.20 24.94 13.10
N SER A 688 -8.69 24.38 14.20
CA SER A 688 -8.38 25.16 15.39
C SER A 688 -7.18 26.08 15.15
N GLY A 689 -7.44 27.38 15.01
CA GLY A 689 -6.41 28.41 14.83
C GLY A 689 -6.13 28.82 13.37
N TYR A 690 -6.72 28.18 12.36
CA TYR A 690 -6.47 28.54 10.96
C TYR A 690 -7.70 28.37 10.05
N SER A 691 -7.75 29.17 8.98
CA SER A 691 -8.68 29.03 7.85
C SER A 691 -7.93 29.37 6.56
N ALA A 692 -7.89 28.45 5.60
CA ALA A 692 -7.18 28.57 4.35
C ALA A 692 -8.14 28.39 3.19
N THR A 693 -8.36 29.47 2.43
CA THR A 693 -9.24 29.51 1.27
C THR A 693 -8.44 29.47 -0.03
N ALA A 694 -8.96 28.82 -1.06
CA ALA A 694 -8.44 28.86 -2.41
C ALA A 694 -9.59 29.08 -3.42
N GLY A 695 -9.41 30.02 -4.34
CA GLY A 695 -10.33 30.25 -5.46
C GLY A 695 -9.67 29.94 -6.81
N SER A 696 -10.48 29.70 -7.84
CA SER A 696 -10.03 29.43 -9.21
C SER A 696 -8.94 28.34 -9.25
N MET A 697 -9.33 27.10 -8.90
CA MET A 697 -8.47 25.93 -8.92
C MET A 697 -9.21 24.82 -9.66
N GLU A 698 -8.57 24.23 -10.67
CA GLU A 698 -9.06 23.06 -11.40
C GLU A 698 -8.68 21.75 -10.67
N SER A 699 -7.55 21.72 -9.95
CA SER A 699 -7.12 20.56 -9.18
C SER A 699 -7.03 20.89 -7.69
N VAL A 700 -7.70 20.12 -6.83
CA VAL A 700 -7.66 20.29 -5.37
C VAL A 700 -7.40 18.95 -4.70
N ALA A 701 -6.37 18.83 -3.89
CA ALA A 701 -6.15 17.69 -3.00
C ALA A 701 -6.10 18.17 -1.55
N ILE A 702 -6.78 17.47 -0.62
CA ILE A 702 -6.82 17.83 0.80
C ILE A 702 -6.51 16.60 1.64
N TYR A 703 -5.47 16.66 2.46
CA TYR A 703 -5.06 15.60 3.37
C TYR A 703 -5.39 15.97 4.82
N ALA A 704 -6.11 15.13 5.53
CA ALA A 704 -6.25 15.22 6.99
C ALA A 704 -4.97 14.74 7.68
N SER A 705 -4.64 15.31 8.85
CA SER A 705 -3.46 14.91 9.66
C SER A 705 -3.85 14.35 11.03
N GLY A 706 -5.12 13.93 11.18
CA GLY A 706 -5.69 13.29 12.36
C GLY A 706 -6.65 14.20 13.12
N GLY A 707 -7.79 13.65 13.54
CA GLY A 707 -8.87 14.40 14.19
C GLY A 707 -10.14 13.56 14.32
N ASP A 708 -11.28 14.23 14.29
CA ASP A 708 -12.54 13.67 13.77
C ASP A 708 -13.01 14.69 12.72
N ASP A 709 -12.54 14.45 11.51
CA ASP A 709 -12.45 15.42 10.43
C ASP A 709 -13.67 15.31 9.51
N THR A 710 -14.01 16.40 8.81
CA THR A 710 -15.17 16.39 7.90
C THR A 710 -14.91 17.12 6.60
N ALA A 711 -15.17 16.44 5.49
CA ALA A 711 -15.13 17.01 4.15
C ALA A 711 -16.54 17.20 3.58
N LYS A 712 -16.75 18.31 2.87
CA LYS A 712 -17.97 18.58 2.10
C LYS A 712 -17.64 18.96 0.67
N LEU A 713 -18.02 18.12 -0.29
CA LEU A 713 -17.79 18.32 -1.71
C LEU A 713 -19.10 18.73 -2.40
N TYR A 714 -19.00 19.64 -3.37
CA TYR A 714 -20.10 20.08 -4.21
C TYR A 714 -19.63 20.10 -5.67
N ASP A 715 -20.49 19.60 -6.55
CA ASP A 715 -20.32 19.50 -8.01
C ASP A 715 -20.68 20.81 -8.76
N THR A 716 -21.10 20.69 -10.03
CA THR A 716 -21.66 21.75 -10.86
C THR A 716 -23.04 21.38 -11.43
N ASP A 717 -23.58 22.19 -12.35
CA ASP A 717 -24.76 21.81 -13.16
C ASP A 717 -24.37 20.87 -14.35
N GLY A 718 -23.37 20.00 -14.17
CA GLY A 718 -22.69 19.21 -15.22
C GLY A 718 -22.69 17.71 -14.93
N ASP A 719 -22.21 16.88 -15.86
CA ASP A 719 -22.12 15.42 -15.65
C ASP A 719 -20.82 15.08 -14.88
N GLU A 720 -20.94 14.79 -13.58
CA GLU A 720 -19.84 14.52 -12.67
C GLU A 720 -19.71 13.02 -12.27
N THR A 721 -18.52 12.64 -11.79
CA THR A 721 -18.23 11.28 -11.28
C THR A 721 -17.52 11.33 -9.94
N LEU A 722 -18.07 10.63 -8.95
CA LEU A 722 -17.50 10.44 -7.63
C LEU A 722 -16.98 9.01 -7.46
N VAL A 723 -15.80 8.86 -6.87
CA VAL A 723 -15.31 7.57 -6.36
C VAL A 723 -14.93 7.77 -4.89
N ALA A 724 -15.49 6.95 -4.00
CA ALA A 724 -15.23 7.00 -2.57
C ALA A 724 -14.73 5.65 -2.06
N TYR A 725 -13.57 5.67 -1.42
CA TYR A 725 -12.98 4.58 -0.67
C TYR A 725 -13.13 4.83 0.83
N THR A 726 -12.56 3.96 1.65
CA THR A 726 -12.56 4.08 3.12
C THR A 726 -11.66 5.21 3.63
N ASP A 727 -10.62 5.56 2.87
CA ASP A 727 -9.58 6.51 3.25
C ASP A 727 -9.55 7.77 2.37
N HIS A 728 -10.18 7.77 1.19
CA HIS A 728 -10.21 8.93 0.30
C HIS A 728 -11.44 9.00 -0.61
N VAL A 729 -11.75 10.21 -1.09
CA VAL A 729 -12.87 10.49 -2.00
C VAL A 729 -12.42 11.44 -3.11
N THR A 730 -12.69 11.07 -4.35
CA THR A 730 -12.35 11.81 -5.58
C THR A 730 -13.62 12.19 -6.33
N LEU A 731 -13.88 13.48 -6.50
CA LEU A 731 -14.94 14.05 -7.35
C LEU A 731 -14.31 14.65 -8.61
N THR A 732 -14.70 14.15 -9.78
CA THR A 732 -14.18 14.57 -11.09
C THR A 732 -15.31 15.08 -11.97
N GLY A 733 -15.08 16.21 -12.66
CA GLY A 733 -16.03 16.80 -13.60
C GLY A 733 -15.35 17.41 -14.81
N THR A 734 -16.11 18.15 -15.62
CA THR A 734 -15.54 18.77 -16.84
C THR A 734 -14.59 19.91 -16.47
N GLY A 735 -13.29 19.61 -16.51
CA GLY A 735 -12.22 20.58 -16.25
C GLY A 735 -11.83 20.74 -14.78
N PHE A 736 -12.27 19.85 -13.89
CA PHE A 736 -11.79 19.83 -12.51
C PHE A 736 -11.68 18.43 -11.91
N GLN A 737 -10.79 18.27 -10.92
CA GLN A 737 -10.63 17.06 -10.11
C GLN A 737 -10.34 17.46 -8.66
N HIS A 738 -11.18 16.97 -7.74
CA HIS A 738 -11.12 17.29 -6.32
C HIS A 738 -10.99 16.02 -5.49
N GLU A 739 -10.03 15.99 -4.58
CA GLU A 739 -9.67 14.83 -3.78
C GLU A 739 -9.56 15.19 -2.30
N VAL A 740 -10.10 14.34 -1.43
CA VAL A 740 -9.95 14.45 0.02
C VAL A 740 -9.49 13.12 0.59
N TYR A 741 -8.48 13.14 1.46
CA TYR A 741 -7.78 11.98 2.01
C TYR A 741 -7.78 12.04 3.55
N GLY A 742 -8.03 10.92 4.21
CA GLY A 742 -7.97 10.75 5.67
C GLY A 742 -9.14 11.34 6.46
N PHE A 743 -10.24 11.77 5.82
CA PHE A 743 -11.40 12.36 6.49
C PHE A 743 -12.38 11.29 6.98
N ASP A 744 -12.67 11.25 8.29
CA ASP A 744 -13.61 10.29 8.90
C ASP A 744 -15.03 10.37 8.29
N ARG A 745 -15.44 11.57 7.88
CA ARG A 745 -16.80 11.87 7.40
C ARG A 745 -16.77 12.71 6.13
N THR A 746 -17.25 12.16 5.02
CA THR A 746 -17.40 12.89 3.75
C THR A 746 -18.88 13.07 3.40
N TYR A 747 -19.21 14.26 2.89
CA TYR A 747 -20.54 14.59 2.37
C TYR A 747 -20.40 15.16 0.96
N THR A 748 -20.93 14.47 -0.05
CA THR A 748 -20.90 14.96 -1.43
C THR A 748 -22.32 15.30 -1.89
N TYR A 749 -22.49 16.49 -2.44
CA TYR A 749 -23.79 16.99 -2.91
C TYR A 749 -23.76 17.21 -4.41
N ALA A 750 -24.62 16.51 -5.14
CA ALA A 750 -24.88 16.76 -6.54
C ALA A 750 -25.93 17.87 -6.74
N SER A 751 -25.83 18.61 -7.83
CA SER A 751 -26.67 19.76 -8.19
C SER A 751 -27.15 19.80 -9.64
N GLY A 752 -27.04 18.67 -10.33
CA GLY A 752 -27.82 18.33 -11.50
C GLY A 752 -26.98 18.15 -12.75
N GLY A 753 -27.18 17.03 -13.42
CA GLY A 753 -26.42 16.58 -14.56
C GLY A 753 -26.95 15.20 -14.93
N ASN A 754 -26.04 14.25 -15.12
CA ASN A 754 -26.30 12.83 -14.97
C ASN A 754 -25.14 12.25 -14.14
N ASP A 755 -25.25 12.39 -12.82
CA ASP A 755 -24.14 12.22 -11.90
C ASP A 755 -23.98 10.78 -11.43
N THR A 756 -22.75 10.31 -11.33
CA THR A 756 -22.45 8.92 -10.93
C THR A 756 -21.54 8.85 -9.70
N ALA A 757 -21.81 7.92 -8.78
CA ALA A 757 -20.99 7.67 -7.60
C ALA A 757 -20.66 6.19 -7.45
N THR A 758 -19.40 5.86 -7.17
CA THR A 758 -18.96 4.51 -6.76
C THR A 758 -18.46 4.55 -5.32
N LEU A 759 -19.01 3.71 -4.44
CA LEU A 759 -18.67 3.64 -3.01
C LEU A 759 -18.09 2.25 -2.70
N TYR A 760 -16.85 2.19 -2.21
CA TYR A 760 -16.21 0.96 -1.76
C TYR A 760 -16.31 0.79 -0.24
N ASP A 761 -16.34 -0.47 0.20
CA ASP A 761 -16.31 -0.87 1.61
C ASP A 761 -14.89 -1.00 2.17
N SER A 762 -14.80 -1.38 3.45
CA SER A 762 -13.60 -1.91 4.08
C SER A 762 -13.64 -3.45 4.13
N ALA A 763 -12.54 -4.06 4.56
CA ALA A 763 -12.49 -5.51 4.82
C ALA A 763 -13.18 -5.92 6.16
N LEU A 764 -14.19 -5.16 6.61
CA LEU A 764 -14.94 -5.35 7.85
C LEU A 764 -16.45 -5.30 7.58
N HIS A 765 -17.27 -5.56 8.60
CA HIS A 765 -18.73 -5.58 8.47
C HIS A 765 -19.34 -4.18 8.27
N ASP A 766 -19.69 -3.85 7.03
CA ASP A 766 -20.10 -2.51 6.61
C ASP A 766 -21.57 -2.44 6.17
N ASN A 767 -22.12 -1.22 6.10
CA ASN A 767 -23.53 -0.97 5.79
C ASN A 767 -23.68 0.07 4.67
N PHE A 768 -24.40 -0.33 3.62
CA PHE A 768 -24.89 0.54 2.57
C PHE A 768 -26.39 0.83 2.77
N ALA A 769 -26.79 2.08 2.64
CA ALA A 769 -28.19 2.51 2.68
C ALA A 769 -28.47 3.56 1.60
N ALA A 770 -29.46 3.33 0.74
CA ALA A 770 -29.79 4.20 -0.39
C ALA A 770 -31.28 4.52 -0.50
N TRP A 771 -31.55 5.77 -0.87
CA TRP A 771 -32.84 6.41 -1.13
C TRP A 771 -32.78 7.04 -2.53
N ALA A 772 -33.91 7.54 -3.03
CA ALA A 772 -33.98 8.22 -4.33
C ALA A 772 -33.10 9.49 -4.45
N ASP A 773 -32.81 10.18 -3.33
CA ASP A 773 -32.06 11.44 -3.28
C ASP A 773 -30.74 11.35 -2.50
N ARG A 774 -30.37 10.17 -1.98
CA ARG A 774 -29.24 10.00 -1.07
C ARG A 774 -28.74 8.57 -1.01
N ALA A 775 -27.44 8.36 -0.90
CA ALA A 775 -26.88 7.07 -0.51
C ALA A 775 -25.75 7.24 0.51
N VAL A 776 -25.59 6.27 1.41
CA VAL A 776 -24.62 6.30 2.49
C VAL A 776 -23.90 4.96 2.56
N MET A 777 -22.58 5.00 2.57
CA MET A 777 -21.71 3.86 2.85
C MET A 777 -20.93 4.14 4.13
N LEU A 778 -21.04 3.26 5.12
CA LEU A 778 -20.43 3.47 6.44
C LEU A 778 -19.91 2.19 7.08
N GLY A 779 -18.83 2.35 7.83
CA GLY A 779 -18.11 1.25 8.47
C GLY A 779 -17.32 1.69 9.68
N THR A 780 -16.34 0.87 10.07
CA THR A 780 -15.43 1.22 11.17
C THR A 780 -14.39 2.23 10.69
N GLY A 781 -14.53 3.49 11.10
CA GLY A 781 -13.55 4.55 10.83
C GLY A 781 -13.80 5.36 9.55
N PHE A 782 -14.89 5.12 8.82
CA PHE A 782 -15.27 5.90 7.65
C PHE A 782 -16.79 6.06 7.49
N PHE A 783 -17.20 7.16 6.89
CA PHE A 783 -18.60 7.50 6.60
C PHE A 783 -18.66 8.36 5.33
N ASN A 784 -19.20 7.80 4.25
CA ASN A 784 -19.36 8.46 2.95
C ASN A 784 -20.85 8.67 2.66
N ASP A 785 -21.29 9.92 2.50
CA ASP A 785 -22.71 10.32 2.40
C ASP A 785 -22.94 11.18 1.15
N VAL A 786 -23.59 10.62 0.13
CA VAL A 786 -23.77 11.23 -1.21
C VAL A 786 -25.23 11.61 -1.43
N HIS A 787 -25.48 12.78 -2.02
CA HIS A 787 -26.82 13.37 -2.18
C HIS A 787 -27.07 13.73 -3.65
N ASN A 788 -28.27 13.45 -4.14
CA ASN A 788 -28.80 13.74 -5.49
C ASN A 788 -28.08 13.13 -6.70
N PHE A 789 -27.21 12.12 -6.52
CA PHE A 789 -26.57 11.43 -7.64
C PHE A 789 -27.57 10.55 -8.41
N ASP A 790 -27.67 10.69 -9.73
CA ASP A 790 -28.57 9.89 -10.58
C ASP A 790 -28.25 8.39 -10.58
N SER A 791 -26.98 8.02 -10.35
CA SER A 791 -26.58 6.61 -10.23
C SER A 791 -25.54 6.40 -9.13
N VAL A 792 -25.82 5.50 -8.19
CA VAL A 792 -24.86 5.10 -7.15
C VAL A 792 -24.60 3.60 -7.23
N VAL A 793 -23.34 3.18 -7.22
CA VAL A 793 -22.91 1.79 -7.12
C VAL A 793 -22.09 1.60 -5.85
N ALA A 794 -22.58 0.80 -4.90
CA ALA A 794 -21.79 0.35 -3.76
C ALA A 794 -21.19 -1.04 -4.07
N ILE A 795 -19.93 -1.25 -3.69
CA ILE A 795 -19.20 -2.50 -3.94
C ILE A 795 -18.63 -3.00 -2.62
N ALA A 796 -19.10 -4.17 -2.18
CA ALA A 796 -18.54 -4.89 -1.04
C ALA A 796 -17.36 -5.79 -1.46
N SER A 797 -16.46 -6.07 -0.51
CA SER A 797 -15.21 -6.82 -0.70
C SER A 797 -15.14 -8.07 0.17
N THR A 798 -14.78 -7.95 1.45
CA THR A 798 -14.75 -9.06 2.40
C THR A 798 -15.31 -8.63 3.75
N GLY A 799 -16.50 -9.11 4.10
CA GLY A 799 -17.13 -8.79 5.37
C GLY A 799 -18.31 -9.71 5.65
N VAL A 800 -19.38 -9.12 6.19
CA VAL A 800 -20.73 -9.71 6.28
C VAL A 800 -21.65 -8.51 6.16
N ASP A 801 -21.90 -8.11 4.92
CA ASP A 801 -22.19 -6.71 4.60
C ASP A 801 -23.65 -6.57 4.19
N ARG A 802 -24.25 -5.43 4.55
CA ARG A 802 -25.69 -5.21 4.33
C ARG A 802 -25.99 -3.99 3.46
N ALA A 803 -26.65 -4.24 2.34
CA ALA A 803 -27.30 -3.22 1.53
C ALA A 803 -28.76 -3.01 1.97
N THR A 804 -29.20 -1.75 1.99
CA THR A 804 -30.57 -1.37 2.31
C THR A 804 -31.06 -0.35 1.29
N PHE A 805 -32.20 -0.62 0.65
CA PHE A 805 -32.78 0.24 -0.38
C PHE A 805 -34.16 0.72 0.03
N TYR A 806 -34.44 1.99 -0.22
CA TYR A 806 -35.74 2.62 -0.03
C TYR A 806 -36.24 3.17 -1.36
N ASP A 807 -37.54 3.02 -1.60
CA ASP A 807 -38.24 3.56 -2.76
C ASP A 807 -38.32 5.10 -2.75
N SER A 808 -38.91 5.63 -3.81
CA SER A 808 -39.30 7.03 -3.94
C SER A 808 -40.78 7.21 -3.56
N ALA A 809 -41.50 8.08 -4.27
CA ALA A 809 -42.96 8.20 -4.20
C ALA A 809 -43.61 7.92 -5.57
N GLY A 810 -42.84 7.37 -6.52
CA GLY A 810 -43.26 6.96 -7.85
C GLY A 810 -43.36 5.43 -7.95
N ASP A 811 -43.52 4.91 -9.16
CA ASP A 811 -43.45 3.46 -9.39
C ASP A 811 -41.97 3.07 -9.59
N ASP A 812 -41.41 2.25 -8.70
CA ASP A 812 -40.00 1.86 -8.68
C ASP A 812 -39.80 0.34 -8.87
N THR A 813 -38.57 -0.08 -9.17
CA THR A 813 -38.22 -1.49 -9.43
C THR A 813 -36.98 -1.93 -8.67
N TYR A 814 -37.14 -2.92 -7.82
CA TYR A 814 -36.07 -3.64 -7.15
C TYR A 814 -35.73 -4.93 -7.91
N THR A 815 -34.44 -5.18 -8.17
CA THR A 815 -33.96 -6.39 -8.83
C THR A 815 -32.78 -6.98 -8.06
N ALA A 816 -32.86 -8.25 -7.70
CA ALA A 816 -31.89 -8.93 -6.86
C ALA A 816 -31.37 -10.22 -7.50
N TYR A 817 -30.06 -10.40 -7.47
CA TYR A 817 -29.32 -11.60 -7.89
C TYR A 817 -28.49 -12.10 -6.69
N SER A 818 -27.77 -13.21 -6.84
CA SER A 818 -26.87 -13.72 -5.79
C SER A 818 -25.63 -12.84 -5.55
N ASP A 819 -25.24 -11.99 -6.50
CA ASP A 819 -24.00 -11.20 -6.50
C ASP A 819 -24.21 -9.67 -6.62
N ARG A 820 -25.43 -9.22 -6.94
CA ARG A 820 -25.76 -7.79 -7.07
C ARG A 820 -27.24 -7.53 -6.84
N THR A 821 -27.55 -6.30 -6.45
CA THR A 821 -28.91 -5.82 -6.23
C THR A 821 -29.06 -4.39 -6.73
N VAL A 822 -30.19 -4.05 -7.33
CA VAL A 822 -30.42 -2.75 -7.96
C VAL A 822 -31.82 -2.25 -7.61
N MET A 823 -31.93 -1.00 -7.18
CA MET A 823 -33.18 -0.24 -7.08
C MET A 823 -33.17 0.85 -8.13
N VAL A 824 -34.12 0.83 -9.06
CA VAL A 824 -34.25 1.82 -10.15
C VAL A 824 -35.59 2.52 -10.05
N GLY A 825 -35.57 3.84 -10.20
CA GLY A 825 -36.77 4.66 -10.23
C GLY A 825 -36.69 5.81 -11.21
N THR A 826 -37.67 6.71 -11.14
CA THR A 826 -37.67 7.90 -12.01
C THR A 826 -36.60 8.91 -11.56
N GLY A 827 -35.43 8.86 -12.19
CA GLY A 827 -34.32 9.79 -11.94
C GLY A 827 -33.29 9.31 -10.93
N PHE A 828 -33.28 8.03 -10.56
CA PHE A 828 -32.23 7.44 -9.73
C PHE A 828 -32.01 5.95 -10.05
N SER A 829 -30.79 5.46 -9.82
CA SER A 829 -30.40 4.04 -9.93
C SER A 829 -29.36 3.69 -8.88
N ASN A 830 -29.77 2.97 -7.84
CA ASN A 830 -28.90 2.55 -6.73
C ASN A 830 -28.57 1.06 -6.85
N GLU A 831 -27.30 0.70 -6.97
CA GLU A 831 -26.81 -0.67 -7.07
C GLU A 831 -25.92 -1.03 -5.86
N GLY A 832 -26.00 -2.27 -5.38
CA GLY A 832 -25.11 -2.85 -4.37
C GLY A 832 -24.59 -4.21 -4.85
N GLN A 833 -23.27 -4.33 -5.01
CA GLN A 833 -22.56 -5.52 -5.50
C GLN A 833 -21.86 -6.26 -4.34
N ASN A 834 -21.87 -7.60 -4.39
CA ASN A 834 -21.24 -8.55 -3.46
C ASN A 834 -21.70 -8.51 -1.99
N PHE A 835 -22.74 -7.77 -1.63
CA PHE A 835 -23.28 -7.75 -0.27
C PHE A 835 -23.94 -9.09 0.11
N ASP A 836 -23.59 -9.66 1.26
CA ASP A 836 -24.19 -10.90 1.78
C ASP A 836 -25.70 -10.80 2.00
N ALA A 837 -26.20 -9.59 2.30
CA ALA A 837 -27.61 -9.36 2.49
C ALA A 837 -28.10 -8.02 1.93
N SER A 838 -29.24 -8.04 1.25
CA SER A 838 -29.95 -6.85 0.79
C SER A 838 -31.40 -6.82 1.29
N HIS A 839 -31.88 -5.61 1.58
CA HIS A 839 -33.25 -5.38 2.03
C HIS A 839 -33.82 -4.17 1.31
N ALA A 840 -34.92 -4.35 0.57
CA ALA A 840 -35.66 -3.28 -0.10
C ALA A 840 -36.97 -2.99 0.61
N TYR A 841 -37.34 -1.71 0.71
CA TYR A 841 -38.60 -1.25 1.31
C TYR A 841 -39.37 -0.37 0.33
N SER A 842 -40.61 -0.77 0.03
CA SER A 842 -41.63 0.09 -0.58
C SER A 842 -42.41 0.84 0.51
N THR A 843 -42.73 2.10 0.24
CA THR A 843 -43.46 3.03 1.09
C THR A 843 -44.56 3.78 0.33
N ALA A 844 -44.39 4.07 -0.97
CA ALA A 844 -45.41 4.70 -1.81
C ALA A 844 -45.14 4.58 -3.33
N GLY A 845 -45.73 3.59 -3.98
CA GLY A 845 -45.69 3.41 -5.43
C GLY A 845 -46.63 2.31 -5.91
N ASN A 846 -46.43 1.82 -7.13
CA ASN A 846 -46.83 0.48 -7.55
C ASN A 846 -45.54 -0.25 -7.93
N ASP A 847 -44.87 -0.81 -6.93
CA ASP A 847 -43.47 -1.21 -7.01
C ASP A 847 -43.32 -2.69 -7.30
N GLU A 848 -42.29 -3.02 -8.07
CA GLU A 848 -42.02 -4.37 -8.55
C GLU A 848 -40.69 -4.90 -7.99
N ALA A 849 -40.68 -6.14 -7.47
CA ALA A 849 -39.50 -6.82 -6.94
C ALA A 849 -39.17 -8.10 -7.72
N TYR A 850 -38.02 -8.14 -8.36
CA TYR A 850 -37.55 -9.27 -9.17
C TYR A 850 -36.38 -9.98 -8.51
N PHE A 851 -36.49 -11.30 -8.30
CA PHE A 851 -35.44 -12.13 -7.70
C PHE A 851 -34.94 -13.16 -8.73
N TYR A 852 -33.62 -13.31 -8.83
CA TYR A 852 -32.96 -14.30 -9.68
C TYR A 852 -32.08 -15.18 -8.80
N ASP A 853 -32.18 -16.49 -9.00
CA ASP A 853 -31.48 -17.50 -8.22
C ASP A 853 -29.96 -17.54 -8.45
N SER A 854 -29.30 -18.43 -7.72
CA SER A 854 -27.93 -18.84 -7.99
C SER A 854 -27.94 -20.17 -8.78
N ALA A 855 -26.77 -20.66 -9.20
CA ALA A 855 -26.65 -22.03 -9.72
C ALA A 855 -26.68 -23.12 -8.62
N GLY A 856 -27.26 -22.80 -7.47
CA GLY A 856 -27.24 -23.58 -6.22
C GLY A 856 -28.57 -24.29 -5.96
N ASN A 857 -28.95 -24.41 -4.69
CA ASN A 857 -30.33 -24.74 -4.32
C ASN A 857 -30.86 -23.54 -3.52
N ASP A 858 -31.88 -22.89 -4.04
CA ASP A 858 -32.38 -21.62 -3.55
C ASP A 858 -33.81 -21.72 -3.00
N LEU A 859 -34.13 -20.82 -2.07
CA LEU A 859 -35.44 -20.77 -1.40
C LEU A 859 -36.05 -19.39 -1.57
N TYR A 860 -37.20 -19.35 -2.23
CA TYR A 860 -38.05 -18.15 -2.35
C TYR A 860 -39.25 -18.27 -1.41
N TYR A 861 -39.60 -17.18 -0.73
CA TYR A 861 -40.81 -17.04 0.08
C TYR A 861 -41.58 -15.79 -0.35
N GLY A 862 -42.84 -15.97 -0.74
CA GLY A 862 -43.79 -14.88 -1.03
C GLY A 862 -44.88 -14.81 0.03
N TYR A 863 -44.94 -13.70 0.74
CA TYR A 863 -45.98 -13.33 1.72
C TYR A 863 -46.85 -12.20 1.14
N SER A 864 -47.92 -11.83 1.83
CA SER A 864 -48.77 -10.70 1.41
C SER A 864 -48.15 -9.31 1.57
N ASP A 865 -47.11 -9.18 2.42
CA ASP A 865 -46.43 -7.92 2.75
C ASP A 865 -44.90 -7.98 2.55
N LYS A 866 -44.36 -9.12 2.12
CA LYS A 866 -42.91 -9.34 1.95
C LYS A 866 -42.62 -10.44 0.94
N ALA A 867 -41.52 -10.32 0.22
CA ALA A 867 -40.87 -11.41 -0.47
C ALA A 867 -39.40 -11.53 -0.04
N LEU A 868 -38.84 -12.73 -0.08
CA LEU A 868 -37.39 -12.94 0.07
C LEU A 868 -36.90 -14.15 -0.71
N MET A 869 -35.66 -14.06 -1.20
CA MET A 869 -34.92 -15.16 -1.80
C MET A 869 -33.60 -15.35 -1.04
N ARG A 870 -33.19 -16.59 -0.81
CA ARG A 870 -31.92 -16.90 -0.14
C ARG A 870 -31.29 -18.18 -0.68
N GLY A 871 -29.97 -18.18 -0.66
CA GLY A 871 -29.14 -19.31 -1.08
C GLY A 871 -27.92 -19.51 -0.20
N THR A 872 -26.88 -20.09 -0.78
CA THR A 872 -25.57 -20.17 -0.13
C THR A 872 -24.84 -18.84 -0.33
N GLY A 873 -24.65 -18.09 0.75
CA GLY A 873 -23.87 -16.85 0.75
C GLY A 873 -24.62 -15.57 0.39
N TYR A 874 -25.94 -15.62 0.16
CA TYR A 874 -26.73 -14.41 -0.08
C TYR A 874 -28.15 -14.49 0.52
N TYR A 875 -28.69 -13.33 0.91
CA TYR A 875 -30.06 -13.14 1.43
C TYR A 875 -30.66 -11.82 0.91
N ASN A 876 -31.70 -11.91 0.10
CA ASN A 876 -32.34 -10.73 -0.49
C ASN A 876 -33.80 -10.65 -0.03
N SER A 877 -34.27 -9.51 0.48
CA SER A 877 -35.71 -9.29 0.76
C SER A 877 -36.26 -8.00 0.17
N ALA A 878 -37.58 -8.00 -0.08
CA ALA A 878 -38.36 -6.86 -0.54
C ALA A 878 -39.65 -6.79 0.28
N ASP A 879 -39.88 -5.67 0.97
CA ASP A 879 -40.96 -5.50 1.93
C ASP A 879 -41.96 -4.44 1.41
N ASN A 880 -43.25 -4.77 1.42
CA ASN A 880 -44.43 -4.03 0.89
C ASN A 880 -44.57 -3.86 -0.63
N PHE A 881 -43.79 -4.56 -1.46
CA PHE A 881 -43.91 -4.51 -2.93
C PHE A 881 -45.20 -5.20 -3.41
N GLN A 882 -45.98 -4.54 -4.27
CA GLN A 882 -47.28 -5.05 -4.75
C GLN A 882 -47.13 -6.21 -5.73
N PHE A 883 -46.04 -6.25 -6.48
CA PHE A 883 -45.71 -7.36 -7.37
C PHE A 883 -44.31 -7.88 -7.05
N THR A 884 -44.19 -9.19 -6.85
CA THR A 884 -42.88 -9.84 -6.75
C THR A 884 -42.80 -11.07 -7.63
N ALA A 885 -41.65 -11.31 -8.26
CA ALA A 885 -41.42 -12.47 -9.13
C ALA A 885 -40.03 -13.04 -8.88
N ALA A 886 -39.93 -14.34 -8.70
CA ALA A 886 -38.69 -15.08 -8.62
C ALA A 886 -38.50 -15.97 -9.85
N TYR A 887 -37.27 -16.05 -10.37
CA TYR A 887 -36.87 -16.92 -11.47
C TYR A 887 -35.79 -17.90 -11.00
N ALA A 888 -36.04 -19.19 -11.19
CA ALA A 888 -35.04 -20.23 -11.05
C ALA A 888 -34.31 -20.47 -12.39
N SER A 889 -33.12 -21.06 -12.35
CA SER A 889 -32.28 -21.32 -13.52
C SER A 889 -31.61 -22.68 -13.48
N SER A 890 -31.00 -23.08 -12.36
CA SER A 890 -30.46 -24.42 -12.19
C SER A 890 -30.22 -24.77 -10.72
N GLY A 891 -31.00 -25.73 -10.22
CA GLY A 891 -30.93 -26.14 -8.83
C GLY A 891 -32.00 -27.18 -8.49
N ILE A 892 -32.25 -27.33 -7.18
CA ILE A 892 -33.46 -27.97 -6.65
C ILE A 892 -34.18 -26.94 -5.78
N ASP A 893 -34.75 -25.96 -6.48
CA ASP A 893 -35.23 -24.70 -5.91
C ASP A 893 -36.67 -24.83 -5.43
N LYS A 894 -37.02 -24.04 -4.39
CA LYS A 894 -38.33 -24.15 -3.73
C LYS A 894 -38.97 -22.80 -3.50
N ALA A 895 -40.20 -22.66 -3.98
CA ALA A 895 -41.06 -21.52 -3.69
C ALA A 895 -42.05 -21.86 -2.58
N TYR A 896 -42.17 -20.98 -1.59
CA TYR A 896 -43.15 -21.06 -0.51
C TYR A 896 -44.05 -19.83 -0.53
N PHE A 897 -45.33 -20.03 -0.78
CA PHE A 897 -46.35 -19.00 -0.71
C PHE A 897 -47.08 -19.09 0.62
N LEU A 898 -47.14 -17.97 1.34
CA LEU A 898 -47.77 -17.87 2.64
C LEU A 898 -48.94 -16.89 2.58
N ASP A 899 -50.00 -17.28 3.26
CA ASP A 899 -51.32 -16.65 3.24
C ASP A 899 -51.36 -15.20 3.69
N SER A 900 -52.42 -14.50 3.27
CA SER A 900 -52.88 -13.27 3.93
C SER A 900 -53.93 -13.60 5.02
N ALA A 901 -54.91 -12.71 5.20
CA ALA A 901 -56.12 -12.95 6.00
C ALA A 901 -57.40 -12.59 5.21
N GLY A 902 -57.27 -12.45 3.89
CA GLY A 902 -58.34 -12.21 2.93
C GLY A 902 -58.57 -13.44 2.05
N ASP A 903 -59.42 -13.31 1.03
CA ASP A 903 -59.63 -14.38 0.05
C ASP A 903 -58.49 -14.35 -0.99
N ASP A 904 -57.61 -15.36 -0.96
CA ASP A 904 -56.43 -15.46 -1.82
C ASP A 904 -56.57 -16.58 -2.88
N THR A 905 -55.75 -16.53 -3.93
CA THR A 905 -55.77 -17.53 -5.01
C THR A 905 -54.37 -17.99 -5.41
N TYR A 906 -54.17 -19.30 -5.42
CA TYR A 906 -53.01 -19.99 -5.94
C TYR A 906 -53.28 -20.56 -7.33
N TYR A 907 -52.35 -20.33 -8.26
CA TYR A 907 -52.26 -21.03 -9.54
C TYR A 907 -50.92 -21.75 -9.65
N GLY A 908 -50.93 -23.00 -10.12
CA GLY A 908 -49.72 -23.79 -10.39
C GLY A 908 -49.74 -24.40 -11.78
N TRP A 909 -48.64 -24.21 -12.52
CA TRP A 909 -48.29 -24.83 -13.79
C TRP A 909 -46.89 -25.46 -13.67
N ALA A 910 -46.55 -26.36 -14.60
CA ALA A 910 -45.24 -27.02 -14.59
C ALA A 910 -44.03 -26.08 -14.72
N ASP A 911 -44.20 -24.89 -15.31
CA ASP A 911 -43.15 -23.88 -15.53
C ASP A 911 -43.28 -22.63 -14.63
N HIS A 912 -44.41 -22.42 -13.94
CA HIS A 912 -44.57 -21.30 -13.00
C HIS A 912 -45.72 -21.49 -12.01
N ALA A 913 -45.69 -20.74 -10.92
CA ALA A 913 -46.80 -20.59 -9.99
C ALA A 913 -47.03 -19.12 -9.61
N THR A 914 -48.28 -18.77 -9.36
CA THR A 914 -48.72 -17.43 -8.94
C THR A 914 -49.54 -17.54 -7.66
N TYR A 915 -49.22 -16.74 -6.65
CA TYR A 915 -50.05 -16.54 -5.46
C TYR A 915 -50.45 -15.07 -5.36
N SER A 916 -51.76 -14.78 -5.37
CA SER A 916 -52.26 -13.40 -5.44
C SER A 916 -53.49 -13.19 -4.59
N GLY A 917 -53.59 -12.00 -4.01
CA GLY A 917 -54.68 -11.57 -3.15
C GLY A 917 -54.99 -10.09 -3.27
N SER A 918 -55.69 -9.55 -2.29
CA SER A 918 -56.03 -8.12 -2.25
C SER A 918 -54.81 -7.25 -1.92
N GLY A 919 -54.05 -6.85 -2.94
CA GLY A 919 -52.96 -5.87 -2.83
C GLY A 919 -51.55 -6.43 -3.05
N PHE A 920 -51.44 -7.74 -3.31
CA PHE A 920 -50.16 -8.40 -3.59
C PHE A 920 -50.32 -9.45 -4.70
N ARG A 921 -49.24 -9.69 -5.45
CA ARG A 921 -49.08 -10.81 -6.38
C ARG A 921 -47.63 -11.28 -6.36
N ASN A 922 -47.43 -12.54 -5.99
CA ASN A 922 -46.14 -13.21 -5.92
C ASN A 922 -46.08 -14.29 -7.02
N GLU A 923 -44.98 -14.36 -7.75
CA GLU A 923 -44.79 -15.34 -8.83
C GLU A 923 -43.45 -16.07 -8.69
N ALA A 924 -43.43 -17.33 -9.10
CA ALA A 924 -42.24 -18.18 -9.07
C ALA A 924 -42.15 -18.95 -10.40
N TYR A 925 -41.14 -18.67 -11.20
CA TYR A 925 -40.89 -19.26 -12.53
C TYR A 925 -39.77 -20.30 -12.46
N ASP A 926 -39.97 -21.43 -13.14
CA ASP A 926 -39.06 -22.58 -13.26
C ASP A 926 -38.72 -23.30 -11.93
N PHE A 927 -39.47 -23.04 -10.85
CA PHE A 927 -39.33 -23.71 -9.55
C PHE A 927 -39.94 -25.12 -9.56
N GLY A 928 -39.09 -26.16 -9.57
CA GLY A 928 -39.54 -27.56 -9.56
C GLY A 928 -40.36 -27.98 -8.33
N TYR A 929 -40.34 -27.22 -7.24
CA TYR A 929 -41.19 -27.42 -6.06
C TYR A 929 -41.85 -26.12 -5.60
N THR A 930 -43.19 -26.12 -5.53
CA THR A 930 -43.97 -24.98 -5.03
C THR A 930 -44.91 -25.43 -3.91
N PHE A 931 -44.90 -24.71 -2.80
CA PHE A 931 -45.74 -24.97 -1.64
C PHE A 931 -46.64 -23.77 -1.39
N ALA A 932 -47.93 -23.99 -1.13
CA ALA A 932 -48.85 -22.95 -0.67
C ALA A 932 -49.59 -23.42 0.58
N SER A 933 -49.98 -22.51 1.46
CA SER A 933 -50.74 -22.87 2.66
C SER A 933 -51.66 -21.73 3.06
N SER A 934 -52.97 -22.00 3.10
CA SER A 934 -54.00 -21.12 3.65
C SER A 934 -54.00 -21.16 5.18
N SER A 935 -54.38 -20.04 5.78
CA SER A 935 -54.47 -19.79 7.23
C SER A 935 -55.78 -19.07 7.62
N GLY A 936 -56.44 -18.38 6.69
CA GLY A 936 -57.80 -17.87 6.86
C GLY A 936 -58.30 -16.98 5.73
N GLY A 937 -59.17 -17.53 4.89
CA GLY A 937 -59.88 -16.88 3.79
C GLY A 937 -60.89 -17.85 3.16
N ASN A 938 -61.47 -17.51 2.00
CA ASN A 938 -62.18 -18.46 1.13
C ASN A 938 -61.26 -18.89 -0.03
N ASP A 939 -60.08 -19.39 0.31
CA ASP A 939 -58.95 -19.47 -0.62
C ASP A 939 -59.11 -20.59 -1.64
N GLN A 940 -58.58 -20.34 -2.83
CA GLN A 940 -58.72 -21.22 -3.99
C GLN A 940 -57.37 -21.64 -4.57
N ALA A 941 -57.21 -22.93 -4.86
CA ALA A 941 -56.05 -23.47 -5.55
C ALA A 941 -56.46 -24.04 -6.92
N ILE A 942 -55.77 -23.65 -7.99
CA ILE A 942 -56.00 -24.14 -9.35
C ILE A 942 -54.67 -24.66 -9.91
N MET A 943 -54.58 -25.96 -10.18
CA MET A 943 -53.36 -26.62 -10.62
C MET A 943 -53.54 -27.24 -12.01
N TYR A 944 -52.57 -27.05 -12.90
CA TYR A 944 -52.59 -27.55 -14.28
C TYR A 944 -51.52 -28.62 -14.46
N GLY A 945 -51.93 -29.72 -15.09
CA GLY A 945 -51.06 -30.78 -15.54
C GLY A 945 -50.25 -30.41 -16.77
N THR A 946 -49.59 -31.42 -17.31
CA THR A 946 -48.83 -31.43 -18.54
C THR A 946 -49.44 -32.42 -19.53
N SER A 947 -48.83 -32.56 -20.71
CA SER A 947 -49.21 -33.62 -21.67
C SER A 947 -48.51 -34.96 -21.39
N GLY A 948 -48.30 -35.29 -20.12
CA GLY A 948 -47.62 -36.49 -19.62
C GLY A 948 -48.35 -37.05 -18.40
N ASP A 949 -47.99 -38.25 -17.94
CA ASP A 949 -48.72 -38.94 -16.87
C ASP A 949 -48.61 -38.21 -15.52
N ASP A 950 -49.66 -37.47 -15.13
CA ASP A 950 -49.71 -36.72 -13.88
C ASP A 950 -50.50 -37.43 -12.77
N VAL A 951 -50.26 -37.03 -11.52
CA VAL A 951 -50.95 -37.58 -10.34
C VAL A 951 -51.44 -36.45 -9.44
N PHE A 952 -52.77 -36.39 -9.27
CA PHE A 952 -53.45 -35.54 -8.30
C PHE A 952 -53.84 -36.37 -7.07
N THR A 953 -53.57 -35.87 -5.87
CA THR A 953 -54.00 -36.52 -4.62
C THR A 953 -54.48 -35.49 -3.61
N CYS A 954 -55.68 -35.69 -3.09
CA CYS A 954 -56.33 -34.82 -2.11
C CYS A 954 -56.54 -35.55 -0.79
N TRP A 955 -56.18 -34.88 0.29
CA TRP A 955 -56.60 -35.14 1.67
C TRP A 955 -57.23 -33.87 2.24
N ASP A 956 -57.97 -34.00 3.33
CA ASP A 956 -58.64 -32.93 4.07
C ASP A 956 -57.90 -31.57 4.08
N GLU A 957 -56.67 -31.55 4.58
CA GLU A 957 -55.85 -30.34 4.74
C GLU A 957 -54.71 -30.22 3.70
N ARG A 958 -54.60 -31.14 2.73
CA ARG A 958 -53.47 -31.18 1.79
C ARG A 958 -53.84 -31.71 0.42
N GLN A 959 -53.53 -30.96 -0.63
CA GLN A 959 -53.76 -31.35 -2.01
C GLN A 959 -52.45 -31.23 -2.81
N VAL A 960 -52.12 -32.25 -3.59
CA VAL A 960 -50.83 -32.38 -4.27
C VAL A 960 -51.04 -32.75 -5.72
N LEU A 961 -50.46 -31.99 -6.64
CA LEU A 961 -50.34 -32.36 -8.07
C LEU A 961 -48.85 -32.57 -8.40
N THR A 962 -48.53 -33.72 -9.00
CA THR A 962 -47.15 -34.07 -9.38
C THR A 962 -47.08 -34.60 -10.80
N GLY A 963 -46.13 -34.10 -11.58
CA GLY A 963 -45.72 -34.69 -12.86
C GLY A 963 -44.26 -35.15 -12.83
N THR A 964 -43.61 -35.15 -14.00
CA THR A 964 -42.20 -35.61 -14.12
C THR A 964 -41.20 -34.62 -13.51
N ASP A 965 -41.37 -33.32 -13.79
CA ASP A 965 -40.39 -32.27 -13.47
C ASP A 965 -40.94 -31.18 -12.51
N TYR A 966 -42.17 -31.32 -12.02
CA TYR A 966 -42.82 -30.34 -11.14
C TYR A 966 -43.60 -30.98 -9.97
N PHE A 967 -43.72 -30.24 -8.88
CA PHE A 967 -44.41 -30.66 -7.66
C PHE A 967 -45.14 -29.47 -7.00
N HIS A 968 -46.47 -29.54 -6.92
CA HIS A 968 -47.31 -28.58 -6.20
C HIS A 968 -47.89 -29.24 -4.93
N ASP A 969 -47.71 -28.62 -3.75
CA ASP A 969 -48.28 -29.06 -2.46
C ASP A 969 -48.97 -27.88 -1.80
N VAL A 970 -50.29 -27.81 -1.98
CA VAL A 970 -51.17 -26.78 -1.41
C VAL A 970 -51.87 -27.32 -0.17
N ARG A 971 -52.14 -26.46 0.82
CA ARG A 971 -52.69 -26.89 2.12
C ARG A 971 -53.79 -25.98 2.63
N SER A 972 -54.79 -26.59 3.25
CA SER A 972 -55.95 -25.95 3.86
C SER A 972 -56.84 -25.12 2.92
N PHE A 973 -56.71 -25.28 1.59
CA PHE A 973 -57.54 -24.57 0.61
C PHE A 973 -58.97 -25.14 0.57
N GLY A 974 -59.97 -24.27 0.76
CA GLY A 974 -61.39 -24.67 0.79
C GLY A 974 -61.93 -25.09 -0.58
N TYR A 975 -61.31 -24.63 -1.68
CA TYR A 975 -61.58 -25.12 -3.03
C TYR A 975 -60.26 -25.45 -3.75
N THR A 976 -60.17 -26.67 -4.29
CA THR A 976 -59.03 -27.07 -5.14
C THR A 976 -59.55 -27.64 -6.46
N LEU A 977 -59.05 -27.08 -7.56
CA LEU A 977 -59.29 -27.54 -8.92
C LEU A 977 -57.99 -28.05 -9.53
N ALA A 978 -57.99 -29.24 -10.11
CA ALA A 978 -56.87 -29.77 -10.88
C ALA A 978 -57.31 -30.19 -12.30
N TYR A 979 -56.41 -30.01 -13.26
CA TYR A 979 -56.55 -30.50 -14.63
C TYR A 979 -55.44 -31.51 -14.94
N GLY A 980 -55.80 -32.71 -15.40
CA GLY A 980 -54.91 -33.54 -16.23
C GLY A 980 -54.96 -33.01 -17.67
N GLU A 981 -53.80 -32.72 -18.27
CA GLU A 981 -53.72 -32.18 -19.63
C GLU A 981 -53.28 -33.23 -20.67
N GLY A 982 -53.54 -34.50 -20.36
CA GLY A 982 -53.55 -35.61 -21.30
C GLY A 982 -52.30 -36.47 -21.20
N GLY A 983 -52.50 -37.76 -20.97
CA GLY A 983 -51.45 -38.71 -20.70
C GLY A 983 -52.10 -40.02 -20.27
N TYR A 984 -51.75 -40.48 -19.08
CA TYR A 984 -52.59 -41.37 -18.29
C TYR A 984 -52.64 -40.86 -16.85
N ASP A 985 -53.56 -39.92 -16.63
CA ASP A 985 -53.61 -39.07 -15.46
C ASP A 985 -54.45 -39.74 -14.36
N ARG A 986 -53.97 -39.62 -13.11
CA ARG A 986 -54.57 -40.29 -11.96
C ARG A 986 -54.98 -39.32 -10.86
N ALA A 987 -56.24 -39.38 -10.44
CA ALA A 987 -56.74 -38.65 -9.28
C ALA A 987 -57.06 -39.60 -8.12
N TYR A 988 -56.64 -39.23 -6.91
CA TYR A 988 -56.95 -39.93 -5.66
C TYR A 988 -57.56 -38.94 -4.66
N MET A 989 -58.84 -39.09 -4.33
CA MET A 989 -59.56 -38.19 -3.42
C MET A 989 -59.86 -38.92 -2.10
N HIS A 990 -59.38 -38.38 -0.99
CA HIS A 990 -59.56 -38.95 0.34
C HIS A 990 -60.52 -38.08 1.17
N GLY A 991 -61.54 -38.73 1.72
CA GLY A 991 -62.54 -38.12 2.60
C GLY A 991 -62.12 -38.02 4.07
N THR A 992 -63.10 -37.79 4.94
CA THR A 992 -62.93 -37.67 6.40
C THR A 992 -63.83 -38.66 7.16
N ASP A 993 -64.05 -38.39 8.45
CA ASP A 993 -65.02 -39.10 9.31
C ASP A 993 -66.42 -38.40 9.31
N ASN A 994 -66.76 -37.64 8.26
CA ASN A 994 -68.03 -36.91 8.11
C ASN A 994 -68.69 -37.19 6.75
N ASP A 995 -69.99 -36.92 6.65
CA ASP A 995 -70.76 -37.08 5.40
C ASP A 995 -70.18 -36.27 4.22
N GLU A 996 -69.77 -36.99 3.17
CA GLU A 996 -69.21 -36.47 1.93
C GLU A 996 -69.98 -36.93 0.67
N THR A 997 -69.87 -36.13 -0.39
CA THR A 997 -70.48 -36.43 -1.70
C THR A 997 -69.41 -36.45 -2.78
N TYR A 998 -69.25 -37.61 -3.43
CA TYR A 998 -68.44 -37.79 -4.63
C TYR A 998 -69.34 -37.84 -5.87
N ASN A 999 -68.94 -37.18 -6.95
CA ASN A 999 -69.55 -37.33 -8.28
C ASN A 999 -68.47 -37.67 -9.30
N GLY A 1000 -68.73 -38.66 -10.16
CA GLY A 1000 -67.81 -39.07 -11.21
C GLY A 1000 -68.48 -39.11 -12.59
N TRP A 1001 -68.10 -38.16 -13.44
CA TRP A 1001 -68.33 -38.15 -14.89
C TRP A 1001 -67.11 -38.74 -15.62
N SER A 1002 -67.14 -38.76 -16.95
CA SER A 1002 -66.01 -39.26 -17.77
C SER A 1002 -64.84 -38.29 -17.89
N ASP A 1003 -65.08 -36.99 -17.74
CA ASP A 1003 -64.11 -35.90 -17.90
C ASP A 1003 -63.97 -35.01 -16.65
N GLN A 1004 -64.84 -35.19 -15.66
CA GLN A 1004 -64.85 -34.45 -14.40
C GLN A 1004 -65.15 -35.38 -13.21
N ILE A 1005 -64.50 -35.11 -12.09
CA ILE A 1005 -64.82 -35.65 -10.76
C ILE A 1005 -64.97 -34.51 -9.77
N THR A 1006 -65.85 -34.67 -8.79
CA THR A 1006 -65.88 -33.78 -7.61
C THR A 1006 -65.99 -34.58 -6.33
N MET A 1007 -65.33 -34.14 -5.27
CA MET A 1007 -65.57 -34.62 -3.90
C MET A 1007 -65.78 -33.44 -2.98
N GLN A 1008 -66.91 -33.41 -2.29
CA GLN A 1008 -67.34 -32.31 -1.42
C GLN A 1008 -67.54 -32.82 0.00
N GLY A 1009 -66.87 -32.17 0.96
CA GLY A 1009 -67.11 -32.32 2.39
C GLY A 1009 -67.59 -31.02 3.03
N ALA A 1010 -67.60 -30.97 4.37
CA ALA A 1010 -68.09 -29.81 5.12
C ALA A 1010 -67.20 -28.55 5.00
N SER A 1011 -65.89 -28.73 4.74
CA SER A 1011 -64.88 -27.67 4.69
C SER A 1011 -64.08 -27.60 3.39
N PHE A 1012 -64.34 -28.50 2.43
CA PHE A 1012 -63.58 -28.59 1.18
C PHE A 1012 -64.47 -28.96 -0.02
N LEU A 1013 -64.04 -28.53 -1.20
CA LEU A 1013 -64.48 -29.04 -2.49
C LEU A 1013 -63.26 -29.29 -3.38
N TYR A 1014 -63.06 -30.56 -3.75
CA TYR A 1014 -62.08 -30.97 -4.75
C TYR A 1014 -62.78 -31.16 -6.10
N ASP A 1015 -62.23 -30.59 -7.16
CA ASP A 1015 -62.68 -30.69 -8.55
C ASP A 1015 -61.49 -31.18 -9.39
N GLY A 1016 -61.62 -32.33 -10.03
CA GLY A 1016 -60.59 -32.91 -10.88
C GLY A 1016 -61.12 -33.07 -12.29
N ARG A 1017 -60.38 -32.65 -13.32
CA ARG A 1017 -60.82 -32.69 -14.72
C ARG A 1017 -59.76 -33.33 -15.60
N GLY A 1018 -60.18 -34.11 -16.58
CA GLY A 1018 -59.27 -34.77 -17.54
C GLY A 1018 -58.43 -35.92 -16.96
N PHE A 1019 -58.87 -36.57 -15.87
CA PHE A 1019 -58.15 -37.71 -15.28
C PHE A 1019 -58.75 -39.05 -15.76
N GLU A 1020 -57.99 -39.87 -16.50
CA GLU A 1020 -58.49 -41.17 -17.00
C GLU A 1020 -58.75 -42.21 -15.89
N TYR A 1021 -58.02 -42.13 -14.77
CA TYR A 1021 -58.26 -43.00 -13.61
C TYR A 1021 -58.52 -42.17 -12.36
N THR A 1022 -59.63 -42.43 -11.70
CA THR A 1022 -60.01 -41.71 -10.48
C THR A 1022 -60.40 -42.69 -9.39
N ALA A 1023 -59.97 -42.43 -8.16
CA ALA A 1023 -60.35 -43.22 -6.99
C ALA A 1023 -60.72 -42.31 -5.82
N ALA A 1024 -61.90 -42.51 -5.26
CA ALA A 1024 -62.38 -41.83 -4.06
C ALA A 1024 -62.45 -42.81 -2.89
N PHE A 1025 -62.05 -42.38 -1.70
CA PHE A 1025 -62.04 -43.18 -0.47
C PHE A 1025 -62.77 -42.45 0.65
N ALA A 1026 -63.86 -43.03 1.13
CA ALA A 1026 -64.52 -42.63 2.38
C ALA A 1026 -63.84 -43.30 3.60
N TYR A 1027 -63.95 -42.69 4.78
CA TYR A 1027 -63.42 -43.26 6.04
C TYR A 1027 -64.45 -43.35 7.18
N GLY A 1028 -65.54 -42.59 7.10
CA GLY A 1028 -66.78 -42.85 7.81
C GLY A 1028 -67.75 -41.68 7.73
N GLY A 1029 -69.04 -41.96 7.75
CA GLY A 1029 -70.07 -40.94 7.60
C GLY A 1029 -71.39 -41.59 7.20
N ASN A 1030 -72.15 -40.90 6.35
CA ASN A 1030 -73.12 -41.49 5.45
C ASN A 1030 -72.84 -40.94 4.04
N ASP A 1031 -71.84 -41.53 3.38
CA ASP A 1031 -71.21 -40.99 2.19
C ASP A 1031 -71.97 -41.38 0.94
N THR A 1032 -72.01 -40.47 -0.05
CA THR A 1032 -72.74 -40.67 -1.31
C THR A 1032 -71.84 -40.52 -2.53
N ALA A 1033 -71.69 -41.59 -3.32
CA ALA A 1033 -71.05 -41.56 -4.63
C ALA A 1033 -72.09 -41.56 -5.76
N THR A 1034 -71.98 -40.65 -6.73
CA THR A 1034 -72.84 -40.62 -7.92
C THR A 1034 -72.02 -40.74 -9.19
N PHE A 1035 -72.30 -41.74 -10.01
CA PHE A 1035 -71.64 -41.98 -11.30
C PHE A 1035 -72.56 -41.62 -12.47
N TYR A 1036 -71.95 -41.05 -13.51
CA TYR A 1036 -72.62 -40.71 -14.76
C TYR A 1036 -71.88 -41.38 -15.94
N ASP A 1037 -72.64 -41.79 -16.94
CA ASP A 1037 -72.12 -42.46 -18.15
C ASP A 1037 -71.65 -41.47 -19.22
N THR A 1038 -71.16 -42.04 -20.32
CA THR A 1038 -70.97 -41.39 -21.62
C THR A 1038 -72.08 -41.84 -22.57
N SER A 1039 -72.11 -41.29 -23.79
CA SER A 1039 -72.96 -41.84 -24.86
C SER A 1039 -72.37 -43.13 -25.49
N GLY A 1040 -71.72 -43.96 -24.68
CA GLY A 1040 -70.87 -45.09 -25.07
C GLY A 1040 -71.46 -46.44 -24.66
N ASP A 1041 -70.63 -47.49 -24.63
CA ASP A 1041 -71.00 -48.76 -23.98
C ASP A 1041 -70.26 -48.79 -22.64
N ASP A 1042 -70.93 -48.41 -21.55
CA ASP A 1042 -70.31 -48.26 -20.22
C ASP A 1042 -70.73 -49.38 -19.25
N THR A 1043 -69.93 -49.58 -18.19
CA THR A 1043 -70.19 -50.60 -17.18
C THR A 1043 -70.09 -50.04 -15.77
N TYR A 1044 -71.17 -50.21 -15.02
CA TYR A 1044 -71.25 -50.01 -13.58
C TYR A 1044 -71.12 -51.35 -12.84
N ALA A 1045 -70.32 -51.42 -11.79
CA ALA A 1045 -70.26 -52.59 -10.91
C ALA A 1045 -70.06 -52.19 -9.44
N SER A 1046 -70.84 -52.77 -8.52
CA SER A 1046 -70.75 -52.48 -7.09
C SER A 1046 -70.72 -53.72 -6.20
N TRP A 1047 -70.11 -53.54 -5.04
CA TRP A 1047 -69.96 -54.44 -3.91
C TRP A 1047 -70.38 -53.71 -2.63
N ASP A 1048 -70.20 -54.33 -1.46
CA ASP A 1048 -70.39 -53.74 -0.14
C ASP A 1048 -69.32 -52.71 0.27
N TRP A 1049 -68.10 -52.78 -0.29
CA TRP A 1049 -67.00 -51.84 0.02
C TRP A 1049 -66.53 -50.99 -1.17
N ARG A 1050 -67.14 -51.15 -2.36
CA ARG A 1050 -66.64 -50.53 -3.60
C ARG A 1050 -67.71 -50.40 -4.67
N ALA A 1051 -67.69 -49.31 -5.41
CA ALA A 1051 -68.41 -49.14 -6.66
C ALA A 1051 -67.49 -48.56 -7.74
N VAL A 1052 -67.60 -49.09 -8.97
CA VAL A 1052 -66.83 -48.62 -10.12
C VAL A 1052 -67.72 -48.31 -11.30
N MET A 1053 -67.38 -47.26 -12.05
CA MET A 1053 -67.95 -46.92 -13.34
C MET A 1053 -66.80 -46.83 -14.34
N LEU A 1054 -66.87 -47.58 -15.44
CA LEU A 1054 -65.81 -47.59 -16.44
C LEU A 1054 -66.34 -47.63 -17.87
N GLY A 1055 -65.60 -46.98 -18.75
CA GLY A 1055 -65.96 -46.81 -20.15
C GLY A 1055 -64.77 -46.66 -21.07
N SER A 1056 -65.00 -46.15 -22.29
CA SER A 1056 -63.95 -45.91 -23.26
C SER A 1056 -63.12 -44.67 -22.91
N GLY A 1057 -62.10 -44.83 -22.06
CA GLY A 1057 -61.13 -43.79 -21.73
C GLY A 1057 -61.25 -43.21 -20.32
N TYR A 1058 -62.12 -43.76 -19.47
CA TYR A 1058 -62.22 -43.35 -18.07
C TYR A 1058 -62.52 -44.55 -17.14
N PHE A 1059 -62.08 -44.45 -15.90
CA PHE A 1059 -62.31 -45.42 -14.83
C PHE A 1059 -62.45 -44.70 -13.48
N ASN A 1060 -63.66 -44.70 -12.93
CA ASN A 1060 -63.98 -44.10 -11.63
C ASN A 1060 -64.22 -45.18 -10.57
N ASP A 1061 -63.60 -45.04 -9.39
CA ASP A 1061 -63.54 -46.06 -8.33
C ASP A 1061 -63.84 -45.45 -6.94
N ALA A 1062 -65.10 -45.52 -6.50
CA ALA A 1062 -65.48 -45.09 -5.16
C ALA A 1062 -65.39 -46.28 -4.18
N ARG A 1063 -64.81 -46.05 -3.00
CA ARG A 1063 -64.60 -47.08 -1.98
C ARG A 1063 -65.10 -46.66 -0.62
N ASP A 1064 -65.71 -47.62 0.06
CA ASP A 1064 -66.27 -47.52 1.41
C ASP A 1064 -67.40 -46.48 1.56
N PHE A 1065 -68.07 -46.08 0.47
CA PHE A 1065 -69.26 -45.22 0.47
C PHE A 1065 -70.53 -46.03 0.80
N GLU A 1066 -71.35 -45.58 1.77
CA GLU A 1066 -72.61 -46.24 2.12
C GLU A 1066 -73.65 -46.20 0.99
N THR A 1067 -73.75 -45.08 0.28
CA THR A 1067 -74.75 -44.87 -0.78
C THR A 1067 -74.08 -44.65 -2.12
N THR A 1068 -74.51 -45.39 -3.14
CA THR A 1068 -74.04 -45.21 -4.51
C THR A 1068 -75.20 -45.12 -5.50
N TYR A 1069 -75.10 -44.17 -6.42
CA TYR A 1069 -76.03 -43.97 -7.53
C TYR A 1069 -75.26 -44.06 -8.84
N ALA A 1070 -75.81 -44.74 -9.84
CA ALA A 1070 -75.30 -44.76 -11.20
C ALA A 1070 -76.42 -44.35 -12.17
N HIS A 1071 -76.09 -43.49 -13.12
CA HIS A 1071 -77.02 -42.95 -14.10
C HIS A 1071 -76.48 -43.20 -15.51
N ALA A 1072 -77.20 -44.02 -16.27
CA ALA A 1072 -76.99 -44.25 -17.69
C ALA A 1072 -78.02 -43.47 -18.54
N SER A 1073 -77.69 -43.21 -19.80
CA SER A 1073 -78.40 -42.29 -20.70
C SER A 1073 -78.57 -42.83 -22.13
N ASP A 1074 -77.50 -42.96 -22.92
CA ASP A 1074 -77.51 -43.38 -24.33
C ASP A 1074 -76.37 -44.39 -24.58
N GLY A 1075 -76.65 -45.68 -24.65
CA GLY A 1075 -75.60 -46.69 -24.80
C GLY A 1075 -76.09 -48.11 -25.07
N ASN A 1076 -75.30 -49.07 -24.60
CA ASN A 1076 -75.72 -50.46 -24.35
C ASN A 1076 -75.15 -50.89 -22.99
N ASP A 1077 -75.68 -50.26 -21.95
CA ASP A 1077 -74.98 -50.15 -20.67
C ASP A 1077 -75.28 -51.30 -19.73
N ARG A 1078 -74.30 -51.64 -18.89
CA ARG A 1078 -74.38 -52.77 -17.97
C ARG A 1078 -74.11 -52.37 -16.52
N ALA A 1079 -75.11 -52.55 -15.67
CA ALA A 1079 -74.96 -52.53 -14.21
C ALA A 1079 -74.78 -53.95 -13.65
N ILE A 1080 -73.92 -54.10 -12.64
CA ILE A 1080 -73.66 -55.36 -11.92
C ILE A 1080 -73.67 -55.07 -10.41
N PHE A 1081 -74.66 -55.58 -9.71
CA PHE A 1081 -74.67 -55.64 -8.25
C PHE A 1081 -74.08 -56.98 -7.80
N HIS A 1082 -73.10 -56.95 -6.92
CA HIS A 1082 -72.70 -58.10 -6.11
C HIS A 1082 -73.31 -57.99 -4.72
N ASP A 1083 -73.72 -59.13 -4.15
CA ASP A 1083 -74.19 -59.24 -2.77
C ASP A 1083 -73.08 -59.01 -1.74
N SER A 1084 -73.47 -59.00 -0.46
CA SER A 1084 -72.60 -58.89 0.70
C SER A 1084 -72.62 -60.16 1.56
N ALA A 1085 -71.99 -60.12 2.74
CA ALA A 1085 -72.15 -61.18 3.75
C ALA A 1085 -73.31 -60.91 4.75
N ALA A 1086 -74.13 -59.90 4.49
CA ALA A 1086 -75.40 -59.63 5.18
C ALA A 1086 -76.59 -60.23 4.40
N ASP A 1087 -77.83 -59.98 4.84
CA ASP A 1087 -79.02 -60.31 4.04
C ASP A 1087 -79.30 -59.11 3.09
N ASP A 1088 -79.12 -59.29 1.77
CA ASP A 1088 -79.33 -58.23 0.76
C ASP A 1088 -80.70 -58.34 0.04
N ASP A 1089 -81.35 -57.21 -0.25
CA ASP A 1089 -82.56 -57.09 -1.10
C ASP A 1089 -82.21 -56.37 -2.40
N VAL A 1090 -82.49 -57.03 -3.54
CA VAL A 1090 -82.38 -56.41 -4.88
C VAL A 1090 -83.75 -56.21 -5.51
N HIS A 1091 -84.07 -54.96 -5.85
CA HIS A 1091 -85.35 -54.57 -6.43
C HIS A 1091 -85.18 -53.95 -7.82
N ALA A 1092 -85.94 -54.42 -8.80
CA ALA A 1092 -85.92 -53.93 -10.19
C ALA A 1092 -87.27 -53.33 -10.62
N ALA A 1093 -87.28 -52.08 -11.08
CA ALA A 1093 -88.47 -51.34 -11.52
C ALA A 1093 -88.24 -50.55 -12.81
N ALA A 1094 -89.28 -49.99 -13.44
CA ALA A 1094 -89.22 -49.25 -14.71
C ALA A 1094 -88.33 -47.99 -14.72
N TRP A 1095 -87.74 -47.59 -13.59
CA TRP A 1095 -86.84 -46.44 -13.50
C TRP A 1095 -85.36 -46.85 -13.33
N GLY A 1096 -85.09 -48.12 -13.05
CA GLY A 1096 -83.80 -48.63 -12.61
C GLY A 1096 -83.94 -49.77 -11.60
N ALA A 1097 -82.83 -50.12 -10.96
CA ALA A 1097 -82.79 -51.13 -9.91
C ALA A 1097 -81.89 -50.68 -8.75
N TYR A 1098 -82.12 -51.22 -7.55
CA TYR A 1098 -81.23 -51.04 -6.40
C TYR A 1098 -80.94 -52.37 -5.70
N CYS A 1099 -79.82 -52.42 -4.96
CA CYS A 1099 -79.43 -53.49 -4.06
C CYS A 1099 -79.08 -52.89 -2.69
N THR A 1100 -79.61 -53.43 -1.59
CA THR A 1100 -79.39 -52.89 -0.23
C THR A 1100 -79.51 -53.94 0.86
N ASN A 1101 -78.71 -53.78 1.93
CA ASN A 1101 -78.78 -54.55 3.18
C ASN A 1101 -79.11 -53.67 4.40
N GLY A 1102 -79.52 -52.42 4.17
CA GLY A 1102 -79.82 -51.44 5.22
C GLY A 1102 -78.61 -50.76 5.87
N LEU A 1103 -77.38 -51.15 5.50
CA LEU A 1103 -76.16 -50.34 5.71
C LEU A 1103 -75.70 -49.71 4.40
N TYR A 1104 -75.67 -50.51 3.32
CA TYR A 1104 -75.29 -50.06 1.98
C TYR A 1104 -76.52 -49.94 1.07
N TYR A 1105 -76.51 -48.98 0.16
CA TYR A 1105 -77.54 -48.77 -0.86
C TYR A 1105 -76.90 -48.45 -2.22
N ASN A 1106 -76.94 -49.42 -3.12
CA ASN A 1106 -76.38 -49.32 -4.47
C ASN A 1106 -77.51 -49.24 -5.50
N GLU A 1107 -77.58 -48.18 -6.31
CA GLU A 1107 -78.68 -47.95 -7.25
C GLU A 1107 -78.18 -47.64 -8.67
N ALA A 1108 -78.83 -48.21 -9.68
CA ALA A 1108 -78.50 -48.04 -11.09
C ALA A 1108 -79.76 -47.69 -11.90
N ARG A 1109 -79.77 -46.52 -12.56
CA ARG A 1109 -80.88 -46.01 -13.40
C ARG A 1109 -80.47 -45.94 -14.87
N GLY A 1110 -81.39 -46.27 -15.78
CA GLY A 1110 -81.20 -46.10 -17.22
C GLY A 1110 -80.46 -47.22 -17.97
N PHE A 1111 -79.86 -48.20 -17.27
CA PHE A 1111 -79.04 -49.25 -17.88
C PHE A 1111 -79.86 -50.29 -18.67
N ASP A 1112 -79.43 -50.66 -19.88
CA ASP A 1112 -80.04 -51.71 -20.71
C ASP A 1112 -79.98 -53.11 -20.09
N ARG A 1113 -78.97 -53.36 -19.24
CA ARG A 1113 -78.76 -54.65 -18.58
C ARG A 1113 -78.34 -54.46 -17.14
N VAL A 1114 -79.16 -54.96 -16.22
CA VAL A 1114 -78.84 -55.04 -14.79
C VAL A 1114 -78.63 -56.50 -14.42
N GLU A 1115 -77.54 -56.79 -13.72
CA GLU A 1115 -77.24 -58.12 -13.19
C GLU A 1115 -77.09 -58.07 -11.67
N ALA A 1116 -77.67 -59.04 -10.95
CA ALA A 1116 -77.42 -59.24 -9.53
C ALA A 1116 -76.76 -60.60 -9.31
N TRP A 1117 -75.58 -60.60 -8.69
CA TRP A 1117 -74.74 -61.76 -8.48
C TRP A 1117 -74.71 -62.09 -6.99
N ARG A 1118 -75.15 -63.31 -6.66
CA ARG A 1118 -75.10 -63.86 -5.31
C ARG A 1118 -73.84 -64.71 -5.15
N ASP A 1119 -72.75 -64.05 -4.80
CA ASP A 1119 -71.40 -64.58 -4.72
C ASP A 1119 -70.94 -64.80 -3.25
N LEU A 1120 -71.66 -64.26 -2.26
CA LEU A 1120 -71.36 -64.30 -0.83
C LEU A 1120 -72.45 -65.04 -0.01
N THR A 1121 -72.65 -64.67 1.26
CA THR A 1121 -73.45 -65.46 2.21
C THR A 1121 -74.48 -64.62 2.98
N GLY A 1122 -75.71 -64.56 2.46
CA GLY A 1122 -76.87 -64.00 3.15
C GLY A 1122 -78.16 -64.82 2.97
N ASN A 1123 -79.30 -64.26 3.34
CA ASN A 1123 -80.65 -64.70 2.94
C ASN A 1123 -81.22 -63.72 1.93
N ASP A 1124 -80.67 -63.76 0.72
CA ASP A 1124 -80.75 -62.64 -0.21
C ASP A 1124 -82.05 -62.68 -1.02
N GLU A 1125 -82.83 -61.60 -0.95
CA GLU A 1125 -84.15 -61.46 -1.56
C GLU A 1125 -84.06 -60.70 -2.89
N ALA A 1126 -84.92 -61.06 -3.85
CA ALA A 1126 -85.00 -60.40 -5.15
C ALA A 1126 -86.45 -60.18 -5.57
N SER A 1127 -86.78 -58.95 -5.92
CA SER A 1127 -88.13 -58.53 -6.33
C SER A 1127 -88.10 -57.71 -7.62
N SER A 1128 -89.18 -57.74 -8.40
CA SER A 1128 -89.27 -56.96 -9.64
C SER A 1128 -90.69 -56.52 -9.98
N ASP A 1129 -90.84 -55.24 -10.31
CA ASP A 1129 -92.04 -54.65 -10.87
C ASP A 1129 -92.07 -54.79 -12.41
N SER A 1130 -92.87 -53.98 -13.11
CA SER A 1130 -92.74 -53.87 -14.57
C SER A 1130 -91.43 -53.16 -14.92
N ILE A 1131 -90.58 -53.83 -15.71
CA ILE A 1131 -89.28 -53.33 -16.20
C ILE A 1131 -89.24 -53.28 -17.73
N ASP A 1132 -88.36 -52.46 -18.29
CA ASP A 1132 -88.11 -52.28 -19.73
C ASP A 1132 -86.69 -52.65 -20.19
N TYR A 1133 -85.79 -52.98 -19.25
CA TYR A 1133 -84.42 -53.47 -19.48
C TYR A 1133 -84.24 -54.97 -19.16
N VAL A 1134 -83.05 -55.50 -19.40
CA VAL A 1134 -82.69 -56.90 -19.12
C VAL A 1134 -82.18 -57.07 -17.68
N PHE A 1135 -83.06 -57.46 -16.76
CA PHE A 1135 -82.67 -57.88 -15.41
C PHE A 1135 -82.28 -59.37 -15.37
N LYS A 1136 -81.15 -59.72 -14.74
CA LYS A 1136 -80.68 -61.10 -14.56
C LYS A 1136 -80.13 -61.37 -13.17
N LEU A 1137 -80.68 -62.41 -12.54
CA LEU A 1137 -80.16 -62.96 -11.29
C LEU A 1137 -79.18 -64.11 -11.57
N TYR A 1138 -78.04 -64.10 -10.90
CA TYR A 1138 -77.04 -65.17 -10.89
C TYR A 1138 -76.87 -65.65 -9.45
N GLY A 1139 -76.98 -66.97 -9.23
CA GLY A 1139 -77.03 -67.57 -7.89
C GLY A 1139 -78.46 -67.80 -7.37
N ASP A 1140 -78.58 -68.38 -6.17
CA ASP A 1140 -79.85 -68.83 -5.58
C ASP A 1140 -80.56 -67.70 -4.80
N TRP A 1141 -81.05 -66.66 -5.50
CA TRP A 1141 -81.84 -65.57 -4.89
C TRP A 1141 -83.25 -66.02 -4.47
N ILE A 1142 -83.73 -65.49 -3.34
CA ILE A 1142 -85.10 -65.72 -2.84
C ILE A 1142 -86.05 -64.76 -3.56
N SER A 1143 -86.77 -65.24 -4.57
CA SER A 1143 -87.78 -64.44 -5.27
C SER A 1143 -89.01 -64.20 -4.40
N VAL A 1144 -89.41 -62.93 -4.25
CA VAL A 1144 -90.53 -62.45 -3.41
C VAL A 1144 -91.73 -61.99 -4.24
#